data_AF-A0A2N9H7F1-F1
#
_entry.id   AF-A0A2N9H7F1-F1
#
_cell.length_a   1.000
_cell.length_b   1.000
_cell.length_c   1.000
_cell.angle_alpha   90.00
_cell.angle_beta   90.00
_cell.angle_gamma   90.00
#
_symmetry.space_group_name_H-M   'P 1'
#
loop_
_entity.id
_entity.type
_entity.pdbx_description
1 polymer ?
#
loop_
_entity_poly.entity_id
_entity_poly.type
_entity_poly.pdbx_seq_one_letter_code
_entity_poly.pdbx_strand_id
1 'polypeptide(L)'
;MVVYSTSTSIAVNFVQCYRSTPNSRVFWYKRVTTRRGERNKKTFRVTPQPGVPPEEAGAAVAAESSTGTWTTVWTDGLTSLDRYKGRCYHIEPVAGEESQFIAYVAYPLDLFEEGSVTNMFTSIVGNVFGFKALRALRLEDLRIPTSYAKTFQGPPHGIQVERDKLNKYGRPLLGCTIKPKLGLSAKNYGRAVYECLRGGLDFTKDDENVNSQPFMRWRDRFLFCAEALYKAQAETGEIKGHYLNATAGTCEEMIKRAVFARELGVPIVMHDYLTGGFTANTSLAHYCRDNGLLLHIHRAMHAVIDRQKNHGIHFRVLAKALRMSGGDHIHSGTVVGKLEGEREITLGFVDLLRDDYIEKDRSRGIYFTQDWVSLPGVLPVASGGIHVWHMPALTEIFGDDSVLQFGGGTLGHPWGNAPGAVANRVALEACVQARNEGRDLAREGNEIIREASKWSPELAAACEVWKEIKFEFPAMDTFSDRIELSIDPGTWAPMDEEMVSVDPIEFQLEEESYKDRIDSYQRKTGLTEAVQTGTGQLNRIPIAIGVMDFEFMGGSMGSVVGEKITRLIEYATNQFLPLILVCASGGARIQEGSLSLMQMAKIASALYDYQSNKKLFYVSILTSPTTGGVTASFGMLGDIILAEPNAYIAFAGKRVIEQTLNMTVPEGSQAAEYLFHKGLFDPIVPRNLLKDVLSELFQLHAFFPRNQNSIK
;
A
#
# COMPACT_ATOMS: atom_id res chain seq x y z
N MET A 1 22.38 38.45 -34.09
CA MET A 1 21.94 37.83 -35.36
C MET A 1 22.53 36.43 -35.41
N VAL A 2 21.65 35.45 -35.65
CA VAL A 2 21.86 33.99 -35.81
C VAL A 2 22.03 33.15 -34.54
N VAL A 3 21.04 32.29 -34.37
CA VAL A 3 20.76 31.26 -33.35
C VAL A 3 21.08 29.89 -33.94
N TYR A 4 21.60 28.96 -33.14
CA TYR A 4 21.44 27.48 -33.24
C TYR A 4 21.71 26.95 -31.82
N SER A 5 20.76 26.53 -30.98
CA SER A 5 19.71 25.49 -31.03
C SER A 5 20.22 24.04 -30.85
N THR A 6 19.59 23.37 -29.87
CA THR A 6 19.46 21.92 -29.61
C THR A 6 20.54 21.18 -28.81
N SER A 7 20.25 21.16 -27.50
CA SER A 7 20.63 20.19 -26.48
C SER A 7 19.87 18.87 -26.64
N THR A 8 20.50 17.81 -27.15
CA THR A 8 20.03 16.40 -27.03
C THR A 8 21.16 15.42 -27.38
N SER A 9 22.12 15.16 -26.49
CA SER A 9 23.20 14.19 -26.81
C SER A 9 23.85 13.44 -25.64
N ILE A 10 23.32 13.53 -24.42
CA ILE A 10 23.87 12.74 -23.30
C ILE A 10 23.17 11.37 -23.17
N ALA A 11 21.90 11.25 -23.56
CA ALA A 11 21.15 9.97 -23.47
C ALA A 11 21.41 8.99 -24.63
N VAL A 12 21.89 9.46 -25.79
CA VAL A 12 22.08 8.62 -27.00
C VAL A 12 23.42 7.85 -26.99
N ASN A 13 24.34 8.21 -26.09
CA ASN A 13 25.66 7.57 -26.01
C ASN A 13 25.71 6.30 -25.14
N PHE A 14 24.63 5.96 -24.41
CA PHE A 14 24.57 4.69 -23.65
C PHE A 14 24.61 3.45 -24.56
N VAL A 15 24.21 3.58 -25.84
CA VAL A 15 24.08 2.43 -26.77
C VAL A 15 24.89 2.55 -28.06
N GLN A 16 25.41 3.73 -28.44
CA GLN A 16 26.29 3.80 -29.62
C GLN A 16 27.57 2.95 -29.44
N CYS A 17 27.99 2.72 -28.19
CA CYS A 17 29.05 1.79 -27.83
C CYS A 17 28.71 0.30 -28.04
N TYR A 18 27.42 -0.08 -28.11
CA TYR A 18 26.98 -1.43 -28.47
C TYR A 18 26.63 -1.60 -29.96
N ARG A 19 26.67 -0.53 -30.76
CA ARG A 19 26.35 -0.54 -32.20
C ARG A 19 27.55 -0.37 -33.13
N SER A 20 28.75 -0.05 -32.63
CA SER A 20 29.87 0.42 -33.46
C SER A 20 30.89 -0.65 -33.88
N THR A 21 30.58 -1.95 -33.78
CA THR A 21 31.39 -3.00 -34.43
C THR A 21 30.73 -3.43 -35.76
N PRO A 22 31.39 -3.30 -36.93
CA PRO A 22 30.79 -3.57 -38.25
C PRO A 22 30.41 -5.04 -38.53
N ASN A 23 30.39 -5.91 -37.53
CA ASN A 23 30.02 -7.33 -37.65
C ASN A 23 29.13 -7.86 -36.51
N SER A 24 28.63 -7.01 -35.60
CA SER A 24 27.68 -7.44 -34.58
C SER A 24 26.25 -7.31 -35.12
N ARG A 25 25.80 -8.37 -35.81
CA ARG A 25 24.37 -8.69 -35.81
C ARG A 25 23.92 -8.66 -34.35
N VAL A 26 22.92 -7.85 -34.02
CA VAL A 26 22.17 -7.99 -32.76
C VAL A 26 21.58 -9.39 -32.80
N PHE A 27 22.33 -10.36 -32.31
CA PHE A 27 21.84 -11.70 -32.10
C PHE A 27 20.80 -11.55 -30.99
N TRP A 28 19.54 -11.49 -31.40
CA TRP A 28 18.47 -12.10 -30.63
C TRP A 28 18.92 -13.50 -30.27
N TYR A 29 19.54 -13.66 -29.10
CA TYR A 29 19.72 -14.97 -28.55
C TYR A 29 18.33 -15.45 -28.14
N LYS A 30 17.79 -16.35 -28.98
CA LYS A 30 17.00 -17.52 -28.60
C LYS A 30 16.93 -17.65 -27.08
N ARG A 31 15.72 -17.53 -26.53
CA ARG A 31 15.25 -18.17 -25.29
C ARG A 31 16.40 -18.43 -24.32
N VAL A 32 16.78 -17.43 -23.51
CA VAL A 32 17.72 -17.67 -22.40
C VAL A 32 17.15 -18.86 -21.62
N THR A 33 17.76 -20.03 -21.80
CA THR A 33 17.52 -21.18 -20.95
C THR A 33 17.95 -20.72 -19.59
N THR A 34 16.99 -20.30 -18.77
CA THR A 34 17.19 -20.17 -17.34
C THR A 34 17.69 -21.54 -16.89
N ARG A 35 18.99 -21.68 -16.61
CA ARG A 35 19.43 -22.78 -15.74
C ARG A 35 18.59 -22.64 -14.48
N ARG A 36 17.68 -23.59 -14.29
CA ARG A 36 16.41 -23.39 -13.58
C ARG A 36 16.54 -23.08 -12.09
N GLY A 37 17.73 -23.21 -11.48
CA GLY A 37 17.89 -23.11 -10.01
C GLY A 37 18.76 -21.98 -9.45
N GLU A 38 19.78 -21.51 -10.17
CA GLU A 38 20.95 -20.85 -9.53
C GLU A 38 20.94 -19.32 -9.56
N ARG A 39 20.02 -18.66 -10.30
CA ARG A 39 20.04 -17.20 -10.44
C ARG A 39 19.14 -16.48 -9.43
N ASN A 40 19.68 -15.39 -8.89
CA ASN A 40 18.96 -14.39 -8.11
C ASN A 40 18.11 -13.54 -9.07
N LYS A 41 16.76 -13.54 -8.95
CA LYS A 41 15.86 -12.78 -9.84
C LYS A 41 15.17 -11.65 -9.08
N LYS A 42 14.89 -10.54 -9.75
CA LYS A 42 14.25 -9.35 -9.16
C LYS A 42 13.22 -8.74 -10.08
N THR A 43 12.20 -8.12 -9.51
CA THR A 43 11.21 -7.33 -10.23
C THR A 43 11.29 -5.87 -9.82
N PHE A 44 11.49 -5.00 -10.81
CA PHE A 44 11.44 -3.57 -10.64
C PHE A 44 10.21 -3.02 -11.34
N ARG A 45 9.41 -2.21 -10.65
CA ARG A 45 8.46 -1.29 -11.28
C ARG A 45 9.25 -0.06 -11.73
N VAL A 46 9.32 0.14 -13.03
CA VAL A 46 10.15 1.13 -13.69
C VAL A 46 9.25 2.15 -14.37
N THR A 47 9.49 3.43 -14.11
CA THR A 47 8.85 4.55 -14.81
C THR A 47 9.92 5.32 -15.57
N PRO A 48 10.14 5.05 -16.87
CA PRO A 48 11.13 5.77 -17.68
C PRO A 48 10.78 7.26 -17.82
N GLN A 49 11.79 8.08 -18.14
CA GLN A 49 11.57 9.43 -18.67
C GLN A 49 10.94 9.36 -20.08
N PRO A 50 10.17 10.37 -20.50
CA PRO A 50 9.70 10.48 -21.88
C PRO A 50 10.86 10.37 -22.88
N GLY A 51 10.67 9.54 -23.91
CA GLY A 51 11.70 9.26 -24.93
C GLY A 51 12.73 8.21 -24.55
N VAL A 52 12.72 7.65 -23.33
CA VAL A 52 13.55 6.51 -22.93
C VAL A 52 12.75 5.22 -23.15
N PRO A 53 13.19 4.31 -24.05
CA PRO A 53 12.52 3.02 -24.26
C PRO A 53 12.52 2.18 -22.97
N PRO A 54 11.46 1.40 -22.68
CA PRO A 54 11.39 0.56 -21.50
C PRO A 54 12.49 -0.51 -21.49
N GLU A 55 12.89 -1.03 -22.65
CA GLU A 55 14.00 -1.97 -22.80
C GLU A 55 15.32 -1.35 -22.36
N GLU A 56 15.56 -0.10 -22.74
CA GLU A 56 16.76 0.64 -22.36
C GLU A 56 16.75 0.94 -20.85
N ALA A 57 15.61 1.35 -20.31
CA ALA A 57 15.45 1.57 -18.88
C ALA A 57 15.73 0.28 -18.08
N GLY A 58 15.18 -0.86 -18.50
CA GLY A 58 15.43 -2.16 -17.89
C GLY A 58 16.90 -2.61 -18.03
N ALA A 59 17.52 -2.37 -19.18
CA ALA A 59 18.93 -2.68 -19.42
C ALA A 59 19.86 -1.81 -18.56
N ALA A 60 19.59 -0.50 -18.45
CA ALA A 60 20.35 0.42 -17.61
C ALA A 60 20.29 0.02 -16.13
N VAL A 61 19.09 -0.30 -15.63
CA VAL A 61 18.93 -0.85 -14.26
C VAL A 61 19.77 -2.12 -14.10
N ALA A 62 19.71 -3.06 -15.04
CA ALA A 62 20.47 -4.30 -14.97
C ALA A 62 21.99 -4.10 -15.01
N ALA A 63 22.48 -3.19 -15.85
CA ALA A 63 23.89 -2.91 -16.03
C ALA A 63 24.50 -2.27 -14.77
N GLU A 64 23.91 -1.17 -14.31
CA GLU A 64 24.46 -0.32 -13.23
C GLU A 64 24.14 -0.85 -11.81
N SER A 65 23.41 -1.96 -11.72
CA SER A 65 23.29 -2.78 -10.50
C SER A 65 24.12 -4.08 -10.57
N SER A 66 25.00 -4.21 -11.58
CA SER A 66 25.92 -5.34 -11.70
C SER A 66 27.34 -4.91 -12.07
N THR A 67 27.63 -4.69 -13.36
CA THR A 67 29.00 -4.49 -13.85
C THR A 67 29.16 -3.34 -14.85
N GLY A 68 28.06 -2.74 -15.31
CA GLY A 68 28.09 -1.71 -16.35
C GLY A 68 28.35 -0.31 -15.80
N THR A 69 28.80 0.57 -16.68
CA THR A 69 28.86 2.02 -16.47
C THR A 69 28.45 2.75 -17.76
N TRP A 70 28.42 4.09 -17.75
CA TRP A 70 27.89 4.93 -18.83
C TRP A 70 28.67 4.90 -20.16
N THR A 71 29.88 4.32 -20.20
CA THR A 71 30.72 4.21 -21.39
C THR A 71 31.44 2.86 -21.45
N THR A 72 31.85 2.42 -22.63
CA THR A 72 32.63 1.18 -22.77
C THR A 72 33.98 1.31 -22.09
N VAL A 73 34.34 0.30 -21.32
CA VAL A 73 35.65 0.20 -20.68
C VAL A 73 36.38 -1.03 -21.19
N TRP A 74 37.62 -0.86 -21.64
CA TRP A 74 38.42 -1.96 -22.20
C TRP A 74 38.70 -3.08 -21.19
N THR A 75 38.63 -2.75 -19.90
CA THR A 75 38.79 -3.69 -18.79
C THR A 75 37.73 -4.78 -18.75
N ASP A 76 36.60 -4.61 -19.45
CA ASP A 76 35.63 -5.69 -19.66
C ASP A 76 36.27 -6.90 -20.36
N GLY A 77 37.25 -6.66 -21.24
CA GLY A 77 38.01 -7.71 -21.94
C GLY A 77 38.97 -8.49 -21.04
N LEU A 78 39.20 -8.05 -19.80
CA LEU A 78 40.00 -8.77 -18.80
C LEU A 78 39.18 -9.77 -17.98
N THR A 79 37.85 -9.74 -18.09
CA THR A 79 36.94 -10.61 -17.33
C THR A 79 35.94 -11.31 -18.25
N SER A 80 35.18 -12.25 -17.71
CA SER A 80 34.07 -12.89 -18.43
C SER A 80 32.79 -12.12 -18.17
N LEU A 81 32.56 -11.03 -18.91
CA LEU A 81 31.34 -10.22 -18.77
C LEU A 81 30.06 -11.06 -18.96
N ASP A 82 30.11 -12.09 -19.81
CA ASP A 82 29.00 -13.04 -19.98
C ASP A 82 28.69 -13.84 -18.70
N ARG A 83 29.68 -14.08 -17.83
CA ARG A 83 29.41 -14.68 -16.53
C ARG A 83 28.77 -13.67 -15.58
N TYR A 84 29.32 -12.45 -15.48
CA TYR A 84 29.02 -11.52 -14.39
C TYR A 84 27.90 -10.51 -14.66
N LYS A 85 27.56 -10.22 -15.93
CA LYS A 85 26.55 -9.20 -16.23
C LYS A 85 25.15 -9.58 -15.73
N GLY A 86 24.52 -8.65 -15.02
CA GLY A 86 23.08 -8.64 -14.77
C GLY A 86 22.32 -8.51 -16.09
N ARG A 87 21.15 -9.15 -16.19
CA ARG A 87 20.38 -9.18 -17.44
C ARG A 87 18.91 -8.92 -17.16
N CYS A 88 18.38 -7.84 -17.73
CA CYS A 88 16.94 -7.70 -17.92
C CYS A 88 16.50 -8.74 -18.96
N TYR A 89 15.66 -9.69 -18.56
CA TYR A 89 15.27 -10.81 -19.42
C TYR A 89 13.79 -10.81 -19.81
N HIS A 90 12.99 -9.96 -19.16
CA HIS A 90 11.59 -9.79 -19.47
C HIS A 90 11.12 -8.41 -18.98
N ILE A 91 10.22 -7.80 -19.73
CA ILE A 91 9.55 -6.54 -19.39
C ILE A 91 8.08 -6.72 -19.74
N GLU A 92 7.19 -6.32 -18.85
CA GLU A 92 5.74 -6.28 -19.10
C GLU A 92 5.18 -4.92 -18.66
N PRO A 93 4.18 -4.36 -19.35
CA PRO A 93 3.49 -3.17 -18.88
C PRO A 93 2.73 -3.46 -17.59
N VAL A 94 2.58 -2.44 -16.73
CA VAL A 94 1.73 -2.53 -15.55
C VAL A 94 0.29 -2.25 -15.97
N ALA A 95 -0.63 -3.18 -15.68
CA ALA A 95 -2.05 -2.96 -15.95
C ALA A 95 -2.57 -1.70 -15.24
N GLY A 96 -3.26 -0.83 -16.00
CA GLY A 96 -3.81 0.43 -15.51
C GLY A 96 -2.81 1.60 -15.47
N GLU A 97 -1.55 1.41 -15.88
CA GLU A 97 -0.51 2.45 -15.89
C GLU A 97 0.17 2.50 -17.26
N GLU A 98 0.18 3.65 -17.94
CA GLU A 98 0.68 3.71 -19.34
C GLU A 98 2.20 3.79 -19.47
N SER A 99 2.88 4.36 -18.47
CA SER A 99 4.32 4.60 -18.52
C SER A 99 5.09 3.84 -17.44
N GLN A 100 4.45 2.82 -16.85
CA GLN A 100 5.07 1.94 -15.88
C GLN A 100 5.19 0.52 -16.41
N PHE A 101 6.34 -0.09 -16.14
CA PHE A 101 6.67 -1.44 -16.57
C PHE A 101 7.19 -2.24 -15.38
N ILE A 102 6.98 -3.56 -15.38
CA ILE A 102 7.72 -4.48 -14.52
C ILE A 102 8.89 -5.03 -15.32
N ALA A 103 10.12 -4.62 -14.95
CA ALA A 103 11.36 -5.14 -15.49
C ALA A 103 11.89 -6.29 -14.62
N TYR A 104 12.13 -7.44 -15.23
CA TYR A 104 12.65 -8.63 -14.57
C TYR A 104 14.14 -8.76 -14.82
N VAL A 105 14.94 -8.68 -13.76
CA VAL A 105 16.41 -8.72 -13.87
C VAL A 105 16.95 -9.96 -13.17
N ALA A 106 17.85 -10.68 -13.85
CA ALA A 106 18.55 -11.84 -13.32
C ALA A 106 20.03 -11.52 -13.07
N TYR A 107 20.51 -11.87 -11.88
CA TYR A 107 21.86 -11.63 -11.41
C TYR A 107 22.56 -12.97 -11.16
N PRO A 108 23.81 -13.15 -11.64
CA PRO A 108 24.67 -14.25 -11.24
C PRO A 108 24.85 -14.28 -9.72
N LEU A 109 24.97 -15.49 -9.14
CA LEU A 109 25.16 -15.65 -7.71
C LEU A 109 26.48 -15.04 -7.23
N ASP A 110 27.55 -15.25 -7.99
CA ASP A 110 28.93 -14.82 -7.70
C ASP A 110 29.12 -13.30 -7.54
N LEU A 111 28.08 -12.48 -7.79
CA LEU A 111 28.13 -11.05 -7.52
C LEU A 111 27.90 -10.70 -6.05
N PHE A 112 27.34 -11.63 -5.28
CA PHE A 112 26.87 -11.37 -3.93
C PHE A 112 27.78 -12.02 -2.89
N GLU A 113 28.23 -11.22 -1.94
CA GLU A 113 28.97 -11.69 -0.77
C GLU A 113 28.06 -12.58 0.10
N GLU A 114 28.55 -13.77 0.44
CA GLU A 114 27.85 -14.75 1.25
C GLU A 114 27.47 -14.18 2.63
N GLY A 115 26.22 -14.39 3.05
CA GLY A 115 25.74 -13.92 4.37
C GLY A 115 25.56 -12.40 4.50
N SER A 116 25.67 -11.62 3.42
CA SER A 116 25.63 -10.14 3.46
C SER A 116 24.39 -9.56 2.77
N VAL A 117 23.36 -9.23 3.56
CA VAL A 117 22.20 -8.46 3.06
C VAL A 117 22.64 -7.07 2.59
N THR A 118 23.61 -6.48 3.30
CA THR A 118 24.21 -5.18 2.97
C THR A 118 24.77 -5.20 1.55
N ASN A 119 25.65 -6.15 1.20
CA ASN A 119 26.22 -6.26 -0.15
C ASN A 119 25.14 -6.49 -1.23
N MET A 120 24.15 -7.33 -0.94
CA MET A 120 23.03 -7.57 -1.84
C MET A 120 22.28 -6.27 -2.17
N PHE A 121 21.95 -5.45 -1.16
CA PHE A 121 21.28 -4.17 -1.37
C PHE A 121 22.18 -3.11 -1.99
N THR A 122 23.48 -3.08 -1.64
CA THR A 122 24.46 -2.19 -2.30
C THR A 122 24.45 -2.39 -3.81
N SER A 123 24.35 -3.63 -4.29
CA SER A 123 24.26 -3.92 -5.72
C SER A 123 22.88 -3.56 -6.29
N ILE A 124 21.79 -4.09 -5.71
CA ILE A 124 20.45 -4.05 -6.31
C ILE A 124 19.80 -2.67 -6.24
N VAL A 125 20.04 -1.93 -5.15
CA VAL A 125 19.36 -0.65 -4.86
C VAL A 125 20.34 0.49 -4.57
N GLY A 126 21.64 0.31 -4.77
CA GLY A 126 22.66 1.31 -4.43
C GLY A 126 22.53 2.61 -5.22
N ASN A 127 22.60 2.53 -6.56
CA ASN A 127 22.67 3.72 -7.42
C ASN A 127 21.45 3.90 -8.33
N VAL A 128 20.83 2.80 -8.76
CA VAL A 128 19.85 2.79 -9.87
C VAL A 128 18.59 3.63 -9.63
N PHE A 129 18.25 3.93 -8.36
CA PHE A 129 17.11 4.76 -7.99
C PHE A 129 17.31 6.25 -8.28
N GLY A 130 18.57 6.69 -8.42
CA GLY A 130 18.93 8.09 -8.74
C GLY A 130 19.17 8.36 -10.22
N PHE A 131 18.86 7.41 -11.11
CA PHE A 131 19.14 7.53 -12.53
C PHE A 131 18.28 8.60 -13.20
N LYS A 132 18.91 9.60 -13.83
CA LYS A 132 18.20 10.69 -14.52
C LYS A 132 17.25 10.22 -15.62
N ALA A 133 17.55 9.08 -16.26
CA ALA A 133 16.73 8.48 -17.30
C ALA A 133 15.43 7.85 -16.77
N LEU A 134 15.26 7.75 -15.45
CA LEU A 134 14.08 7.21 -14.79
C LEU A 134 13.38 8.33 -14.01
N ARG A 135 12.04 8.39 -14.09
CA ARG A 135 11.22 9.26 -13.23
C ARG A 135 11.00 8.63 -11.87
N ALA A 136 10.80 7.32 -11.86
CA ALA A 136 10.64 6.54 -10.64
C ALA A 136 11.10 5.09 -10.83
N LEU A 137 11.50 4.47 -9.73
CA LEU A 137 11.89 3.07 -9.67
C LEU A 137 11.43 2.51 -8.33
N ARG A 138 10.80 1.34 -8.35
CA ARG A 138 10.44 0.60 -7.13
C ARG A 138 10.86 -0.85 -7.24
N LEU A 139 11.54 -1.38 -6.23
CA LEU A 139 11.84 -2.80 -6.12
C LEU A 139 10.63 -3.52 -5.50
N GLU A 140 9.95 -4.35 -6.30
CA GLU A 140 8.69 -5.00 -5.89
C GLU A 140 8.93 -6.34 -5.20
N ASP A 141 9.83 -7.19 -5.74
CA ASP A 141 10.08 -8.51 -5.17
C ASP A 141 11.47 -9.08 -5.53
N LEU A 142 11.96 -10.01 -4.71
CA LEU A 142 13.21 -10.75 -4.87
C LEU A 142 12.95 -12.26 -4.86
N ARG A 143 13.54 -13.00 -5.80
CA ARG A 143 13.74 -14.44 -5.69
C ARG A 143 15.14 -14.71 -5.19
N ILE A 144 15.24 -15.19 -3.95
CA ILE A 144 16.48 -15.62 -3.32
C ILE A 144 16.70 -17.11 -3.66
N PRO A 145 17.77 -17.49 -4.36
CA PRO A 145 18.08 -18.89 -4.64
C PRO A 145 18.44 -19.61 -3.33
N THR A 146 18.13 -20.89 -3.29
CA THR A 146 18.42 -21.77 -2.15
C THR A 146 19.90 -21.72 -1.77
N SER A 147 20.80 -21.72 -2.76
CA SER A 147 22.25 -21.62 -2.55
C SER A 147 22.69 -20.34 -1.83
N TYR A 148 22.03 -19.20 -2.08
CA TYR A 148 22.34 -17.95 -1.38
C TYR A 148 21.68 -17.93 0.00
N ALA A 149 20.40 -18.36 0.10
CA ALA A 149 19.69 -18.46 1.37
C ALA A 149 20.47 -19.30 2.41
N LYS A 150 21.11 -20.39 1.99
CA LYS A 150 21.94 -21.24 2.87
C LYS A 150 23.22 -20.60 3.40
N THR A 151 23.64 -19.46 2.85
CA THR A 151 24.78 -18.69 3.39
C THR A 151 24.41 -17.84 4.60
N PHE A 152 23.11 -17.68 4.87
CA PHE A 152 22.60 -16.90 5.99
C PHE A 152 22.22 -17.80 7.17
N GLN A 153 22.41 -17.29 8.38
CA GLN A 153 21.90 -17.92 9.59
C GLN A 153 20.36 -17.94 9.62
N GLY A 154 19.74 -16.84 9.20
CA GLY A 154 18.32 -16.58 9.41
C GLY A 154 17.96 -16.23 10.85
N PRO A 155 16.67 -16.36 11.24
CA PRO A 155 16.20 -16.01 12.58
C PRO A 155 16.99 -16.76 13.67
N PRO A 156 17.36 -16.11 14.79
CA PRO A 156 18.09 -16.75 15.89
C PRO A 156 17.40 -17.99 16.47
N HIS A 157 16.08 -18.12 16.41
CA HIS A 157 15.34 -19.26 16.92
C HIS A 157 14.22 -19.66 15.97
N GLY A 158 13.47 -18.66 15.48
CA GLY A 158 12.26 -18.86 14.69
C GLY A 158 11.07 -19.35 15.51
N ILE A 159 9.92 -19.43 14.84
CA ILE A 159 8.59 -19.61 15.45
C ILE A 159 8.53 -20.83 16.38
N GLN A 160 8.96 -22.00 15.92
CA GLN A 160 8.81 -23.25 16.67
C GLN A 160 9.61 -23.22 17.98
N VAL A 161 10.91 -22.88 17.89
CA VAL A 161 11.80 -22.84 19.06
C VAL A 161 11.38 -21.74 20.03
N GLU A 162 10.88 -20.61 19.54
CA GLU A 162 10.32 -19.58 20.42
C GLU A 162 9.14 -20.11 21.23
N ARG A 163 8.16 -20.77 20.59
CA ARG A 163 7.03 -21.35 21.30
C ARG A 163 7.46 -22.37 22.34
N ASP A 164 8.44 -23.20 22.00
CA ASP A 164 9.02 -24.20 22.91
C ASP A 164 9.67 -23.54 24.12
N LYS A 165 10.47 -22.48 23.90
CA LYS A 165 11.12 -21.71 24.97
C LYS A 165 10.12 -21.04 25.91
N LEU A 166 9.00 -20.56 25.39
CA LEU A 166 7.98 -19.85 26.16
C LEU A 166 6.93 -20.79 26.75
N ASN A 167 6.86 -22.04 26.28
CA ASN A 167 5.82 -23.01 26.57
C ASN A 167 4.41 -22.47 26.28
N LYS A 168 4.22 -21.88 25.09
CA LYS A 168 2.96 -21.21 24.67
C LYS A 168 2.52 -21.64 23.26
N TYR A 169 1.39 -22.34 23.17
CA TYR A 169 0.87 -22.94 21.94
C TYR A 169 -0.61 -22.67 21.74
N GLY A 170 -1.10 -22.86 20.50
CA GLY A 170 -2.53 -22.87 20.17
C GLY A 170 -3.22 -21.50 20.16
N ARG A 171 -2.46 -20.40 20.28
CA ARG A 171 -2.97 -19.03 20.15
C ARG A 171 -1.86 -18.06 19.70
N PRO A 172 -2.25 -16.88 19.18
CA PRO A 172 -1.38 -15.72 19.10
C PRO A 172 -0.74 -15.38 20.45
N LEU A 173 0.48 -14.86 20.42
CA LEU A 173 1.11 -14.23 21.58
C LEU A 173 0.58 -12.81 21.77
N LEU A 174 0.50 -12.34 23.00
CA LEU A 174 0.03 -10.99 23.32
C LEU A 174 1.16 -10.11 23.82
N GLY A 175 1.28 -8.92 23.22
CA GLY A 175 2.28 -7.93 23.57
C GLY A 175 1.70 -6.54 23.85
N CYS A 176 2.54 -5.65 24.38
CA CYS A 176 2.17 -4.25 24.60
C CYS A 176 3.40 -3.33 24.60
N THR A 177 3.37 -2.27 23.81
CA THR A 177 4.36 -1.18 23.89
C THR A 177 4.01 -0.26 25.04
N ILE A 178 4.95 -0.04 25.97
CA ILE A 178 4.75 0.88 27.10
C ILE A 178 4.57 2.33 26.59
N LYS A 179 3.70 3.08 27.28
CA LYS A 179 3.32 4.47 26.96
C LYS A 179 3.39 5.36 28.22
N PRO A 180 3.56 6.70 28.08
CA PRO A 180 3.84 7.44 26.84
C PRO A 180 5.15 7.00 26.18
N LYS A 181 5.34 7.28 24.88
CA LYS A 181 6.51 6.78 24.13
C LYS A 181 7.82 7.12 24.83
N LEU A 182 7.96 8.37 25.29
CA LEU A 182 9.12 8.90 26.00
C LEU A 182 8.69 9.63 27.27
N GLY A 183 9.61 9.81 28.22
CA GLY A 183 9.41 10.65 29.41
C GLY A 183 9.16 9.90 30.72
N LEU A 184 8.91 8.59 30.69
CA LEU A 184 8.85 7.78 31.92
C LEU A 184 10.24 7.55 32.51
N SER A 185 10.35 7.61 33.84
CA SER A 185 11.54 7.14 34.55
C SER A 185 11.63 5.61 34.54
N ALA A 186 12.83 5.07 34.72
CA ALA A 186 13.09 3.62 34.72
C ALA A 186 12.19 2.83 35.70
N LYS A 187 12.01 3.35 36.93
CA LYS A 187 11.17 2.72 37.95
C LYS A 187 9.69 2.68 37.54
N ASN A 188 9.18 3.77 36.97
CA ASN A 188 7.80 3.81 36.49
C ASN A 188 7.61 2.94 35.24
N TYR A 189 8.65 2.82 34.40
CA TYR A 189 8.66 1.88 33.28
C TYR A 189 8.49 0.43 33.77
N GLY A 190 9.30 0.02 34.75
CA GLY A 190 9.18 -1.30 35.39
C GLY A 190 7.80 -1.53 36.02
N ARG A 191 7.21 -0.52 36.68
CA ARG A 191 5.83 -0.62 37.19
C ARG A 191 4.83 -0.90 36.08
N ALA A 192 4.89 -0.15 34.98
CA ALA A 192 3.97 -0.35 33.86
C ALA A 192 4.13 -1.74 33.24
N VAL A 193 5.37 -2.22 33.10
CA VAL A 193 5.71 -3.59 32.65
C VAL A 193 5.07 -4.64 33.55
N TYR A 194 5.26 -4.54 34.87
CA TYR A 194 4.71 -5.49 35.84
C TYR A 194 3.19 -5.58 35.73
N GLU A 195 2.49 -4.43 35.75
CA GLU A 195 1.02 -4.40 35.70
C GLU A 195 0.46 -5.02 34.42
N CYS A 196 1.09 -4.79 33.26
CA CYS A 196 0.64 -5.39 32.01
C CYS A 196 0.87 -6.91 31.99
N LEU A 197 2.05 -7.37 32.43
CA LEU A 197 2.41 -8.79 32.39
C LEU A 197 1.59 -9.63 33.37
N ARG A 198 1.37 -9.13 34.60
CA ARG A 198 0.55 -9.84 35.59
C ARG A 198 -0.92 -9.94 35.16
N GLY A 199 -1.40 -8.99 34.36
CA GLY A 199 -2.77 -8.99 33.84
C GLY A 199 -3.00 -9.97 32.67
N GLY A 200 -1.98 -10.71 32.23
CA GLY A 200 -2.17 -11.82 31.28
C GLY A 200 -1.48 -11.67 29.93
N LEU A 201 -0.80 -10.54 29.65
CA LEU A 201 0.05 -10.44 28.46
C LEU A 201 1.26 -11.38 28.57
N ASP A 202 1.73 -11.89 27.43
CA ASP A 202 2.96 -12.67 27.35
C ASP A 202 4.17 -11.75 27.38
N PHE A 203 4.03 -10.59 26.72
CA PHE A 203 5.10 -9.63 26.52
C PHE A 203 4.69 -8.19 26.78
N THR A 204 5.70 -7.40 27.12
CA THR A 204 5.69 -5.94 26.91
C THR A 204 6.95 -5.55 26.12
N LYS A 205 7.06 -4.31 25.66
CA LYS A 205 8.25 -3.84 24.95
C LYS A 205 8.59 -2.40 25.21
N ASP A 206 9.89 -2.11 25.10
CA ASP A 206 10.38 -0.77 24.88
C ASP A 206 9.71 -0.18 23.62
N ASP A 207 9.44 1.13 23.61
CA ASP A 207 9.07 1.83 22.39
C ASP A 207 10.30 1.97 21.47
N GLU A 208 10.13 2.06 20.15
CA GLU A 208 11.27 2.03 19.21
C GLU A 208 12.27 3.17 19.46
N ASN A 209 11.78 4.30 19.97
CA ASN A 209 12.62 5.45 20.28
C ASN A 209 13.09 5.48 21.74
N VAL A 210 12.80 4.47 22.57
CA VAL A 210 13.35 4.33 23.92
C VAL A 210 14.68 3.59 23.82
N ASN A 211 15.78 4.33 24.00
CA ASN A 211 17.13 3.77 23.96
C ASN A 211 17.84 4.08 25.28
N SER A 212 18.55 5.22 25.35
CA SER A 212 19.17 5.73 26.59
C SER A 212 19.14 7.26 26.62
N GLN A 213 18.10 7.82 27.22
CA GLN A 213 17.85 9.25 27.25
C GLN A 213 18.15 9.86 28.63
N PRO A 214 18.26 11.20 28.75
CA PRO A 214 18.47 11.85 30.04
C PRO A 214 17.43 11.49 31.11
N PHE A 215 16.17 11.32 30.73
CA PHE A 215 15.08 10.97 31.67
C PHE A 215 15.08 9.48 32.10
N MET A 216 15.76 8.61 31.34
CA MET A 216 15.81 7.18 31.60
C MET A 216 17.02 6.55 30.89
N ARG A 217 18.08 6.26 31.65
CA ARG A 217 19.24 5.52 31.14
C ARG A 217 18.89 4.04 30.99
N TRP A 218 19.46 3.42 29.95
CA TRP A 218 19.09 2.07 29.55
C TRP A 218 19.33 1.03 30.66
N ARG A 219 20.44 1.15 31.39
CA ARG A 219 20.81 0.16 32.41
C ARG A 219 19.81 0.13 33.57
N ASP A 220 19.36 1.29 34.03
CA ASP A 220 18.34 1.39 35.09
C ASP A 220 17.02 0.78 34.63
N ARG A 221 16.62 1.06 33.37
CA ARG A 221 15.41 0.49 32.78
C ARG A 221 15.48 -1.04 32.74
N PHE A 222 16.61 -1.59 32.30
CA PHE A 222 16.80 -3.04 32.19
C PHE A 222 16.64 -3.72 33.55
N LEU A 223 17.21 -3.14 34.61
CA LEU A 223 17.10 -3.65 35.97
C LEU A 223 15.64 -3.67 36.48
N PHE A 224 14.93 -2.55 36.41
CA PHE A 224 13.55 -2.48 36.88
C PHE A 224 12.57 -3.31 36.03
N CYS A 225 12.83 -3.46 34.72
CA CYS A 225 12.02 -4.32 33.87
C CYS A 225 12.28 -5.80 34.13
N ALA A 226 13.52 -6.21 34.42
CA ALA A 226 13.82 -7.58 34.82
C ALA A 226 13.16 -7.93 36.17
N GLU A 227 13.21 -7.03 37.16
CA GLU A 227 12.47 -7.20 38.42
C GLU A 227 10.96 -7.38 38.17
N ALA A 228 10.36 -6.51 37.36
CA ALA A 228 8.95 -6.55 37.01
C ALA A 228 8.55 -7.84 36.28
N LEU A 229 9.37 -8.29 35.33
CA LEU A 229 9.19 -9.53 34.57
C LEU A 229 9.14 -10.73 35.52
N TYR A 230 10.16 -10.89 36.37
CA TYR A 230 10.24 -12.04 37.27
C TYR A 230 9.16 -12.00 38.35
N LYS A 231 8.76 -10.81 38.81
CA LYS A 231 7.62 -10.67 39.73
C LYS A 231 6.32 -11.15 39.09
N ALA A 232 6.01 -10.72 37.86
CA ALA A 232 4.80 -11.16 37.16
C ALA A 232 4.84 -12.66 36.80
N GLN A 233 6.00 -13.19 36.42
CA GLN A 233 6.19 -14.62 36.16
C GLN A 233 5.96 -15.46 37.43
N ALA A 234 6.49 -15.03 38.59
CA ALA A 234 6.27 -15.72 39.86
C ALA A 234 4.80 -15.68 40.30
N GLU A 235 4.09 -14.59 40.04
CA GLU A 235 2.68 -14.42 40.37
C GLU A 235 1.76 -15.28 39.49
N THR A 236 2.06 -15.37 38.18
CA THR A 236 1.17 -16.01 37.20
C THR A 236 1.55 -17.46 36.87
N GLY A 237 2.79 -17.87 37.14
CA GLY A 237 3.33 -19.17 36.73
C GLY A 237 3.64 -19.31 35.23
N GLU A 238 3.35 -18.29 34.42
CA GLU A 238 3.66 -18.28 32.99
C GLU A 238 5.01 -17.61 32.72
N ILE A 239 5.77 -18.10 31.73
CA ILE A 239 6.96 -17.40 31.23
C ILE A 239 6.56 -16.04 30.68
N LYS A 240 7.25 -14.97 31.09
CA LYS A 240 7.02 -13.59 30.67
C LYS A 240 8.26 -12.99 30.02
N GLY A 241 8.06 -12.00 29.16
CA GLY A 241 9.16 -11.25 28.55
C GLY A 241 8.91 -9.74 28.47
N HIS A 242 10.00 -8.98 28.41
CA HIS A 242 9.97 -7.58 28.04
C HIS A 242 11.06 -7.33 26.99
N TYR A 243 10.69 -6.78 25.82
CA TYR A 243 11.65 -6.57 24.74
C TYR A 243 12.53 -5.37 25.09
N LEU A 244 13.70 -5.64 25.68
CA LEU A 244 14.67 -4.62 26.05
C LEU A 244 15.40 -4.11 24.79
N ASN A 245 15.34 -2.81 24.52
CA ASN A 245 15.85 -2.24 23.27
C ASN A 245 17.38 -2.08 23.27
N ALA A 246 18.04 -2.85 22.41
CA ALA A 246 19.47 -2.85 22.21
C ALA A 246 19.95 -1.78 21.21
N THR A 247 19.06 -1.14 20.44
CA THR A 247 19.42 -0.10 19.45
C THR A 247 20.27 1.01 20.08
N ALA A 248 21.44 1.27 19.50
CA ALA A 248 22.41 2.24 20.02
C ALA A 248 23.12 2.99 18.88
N GLY A 249 23.91 4.02 19.25
CA GLY A 249 24.66 4.81 18.27
C GLY A 249 25.90 4.13 17.69
N THR A 250 26.40 3.07 18.33
CA THR A 250 27.52 2.26 17.83
C THR A 250 27.27 0.77 18.12
N CYS A 251 27.97 -0.11 17.39
CA CYS A 251 27.84 -1.56 17.57
C CYS A 251 28.32 -2.00 18.97
N GLU A 252 29.35 -1.36 19.52
CA GLU A 252 29.90 -1.68 20.85
C GLU A 252 28.86 -1.41 21.94
N GLU A 253 28.16 -0.28 21.88
CA GLU A 253 27.10 0.03 22.83
C GLU A 253 25.85 -0.83 22.61
N MET A 254 25.55 -1.23 21.37
CA MET A 254 24.47 -2.18 21.08
C MET A 254 24.76 -3.55 21.73
N ILE A 255 25.95 -4.11 21.50
CA ILE A 255 26.35 -5.39 22.06
C ILE A 255 26.44 -5.32 23.59
N LYS A 256 26.96 -4.24 24.17
CA LYS A 256 26.99 -4.03 25.62
C LYS A 256 25.61 -4.12 26.27
N ARG A 257 24.57 -3.62 25.61
CA ARG A 257 23.17 -3.76 26.07
C ARG A 257 22.70 -5.19 25.97
N ALA A 258 22.95 -5.86 24.85
CA ALA A 258 22.57 -7.27 24.66
C ALA A 258 23.27 -8.20 25.67
N VAL A 259 24.54 -7.96 25.97
CA VAL A 259 25.30 -8.65 27.03
C VAL A 259 24.63 -8.47 28.38
N PHE A 260 24.28 -7.23 28.75
CA PHE A 260 23.63 -6.99 30.03
C PHE A 260 22.23 -7.62 30.10
N ALA A 261 21.45 -7.60 29.02
CA ALA A 261 20.16 -8.30 28.97
C ALA A 261 20.31 -9.82 29.19
N ARG A 262 21.36 -10.42 28.59
CA ARG A 262 21.72 -11.82 28.81
C ARG A 262 22.13 -12.10 30.25
N GLU A 263 22.96 -11.24 30.85
CA GLU A 263 23.37 -11.36 32.27
C GLU A 263 22.17 -11.34 33.23
N LEU A 264 21.12 -10.59 32.88
CA LEU A 264 19.89 -10.52 33.67
C LEU A 264 18.98 -11.76 33.52
N GLY A 265 19.28 -12.70 32.62
CA GLY A 265 18.43 -13.87 32.37
C GLY A 265 17.16 -13.57 31.55
N VAL A 266 17.14 -12.40 30.92
CA VAL A 266 16.26 -11.93 29.84
C VAL A 266 15.81 -12.98 28.79
N PRO A 267 14.54 -13.29 28.46
CA PRO A 267 14.31 -14.20 27.32
C PRO A 267 14.41 -13.51 25.95
N ILE A 268 14.27 -12.18 25.89
CA ILE A 268 14.11 -11.45 24.62
C ILE A 268 14.65 -10.01 24.67
N VAL A 269 15.23 -9.57 23.56
CA VAL A 269 15.64 -8.17 23.31
C VAL A 269 14.98 -7.66 22.02
N MET A 270 15.05 -6.35 21.76
CA MET A 270 14.63 -5.79 20.47
C MET A 270 15.68 -4.91 19.79
N HIS A 271 15.52 -4.75 18.48
CA HIS A 271 16.37 -3.91 17.64
C HIS A 271 15.58 -3.22 16.51
N ASP A 272 15.97 -1.99 16.18
CA ASP A 272 15.41 -1.18 15.10
C ASP A 272 16.27 -1.35 13.84
N TYR A 273 16.06 -2.44 13.10
CA TYR A 273 17.04 -2.94 12.12
C TYR A 273 17.37 -1.98 10.96
N LEU A 274 16.43 -1.15 10.49
CA LEU A 274 16.70 -0.20 9.40
C LEU A 274 17.48 1.01 9.90
N THR A 275 17.08 1.57 11.04
CA THR A 275 17.75 2.74 11.62
C THR A 275 19.09 2.39 12.25
N GLY A 276 19.26 1.17 12.77
CA GLY A 276 20.55 0.63 13.19
C GLY A 276 21.39 0.09 12.02
N GLY A 277 20.74 -0.35 10.94
CA GLY A 277 21.37 -0.88 9.73
C GLY A 277 21.52 -2.41 9.73
N PHE A 278 21.51 -3.00 8.53
CA PHE A 278 21.59 -4.46 8.35
C PHE A 278 22.87 -5.07 8.93
N THR A 279 24.04 -4.44 8.78
CA THR A 279 25.30 -4.95 9.36
C THR A 279 25.22 -5.10 10.88
N ALA A 280 24.68 -4.09 11.58
CA ALA A 280 24.48 -4.15 13.02
C ALA A 280 23.45 -5.22 13.41
N ASN A 281 22.35 -5.31 12.64
CA ASN A 281 21.32 -6.32 12.87
C ASN A 281 21.84 -7.75 12.71
N THR A 282 22.57 -8.06 11.62
CA THR A 282 23.13 -9.40 11.40
C THR A 282 24.11 -9.78 12.50
N SER A 283 24.93 -8.83 12.96
CA SER A 283 25.82 -9.03 14.11
C SER A 283 25.05 -9.35 15.39
N LEU A 284 23.97 -8.62 15.67
CA LEU A 284 23.11 -8.87 16.82
C LEU A 284 22.35 -10.21 16.70
N ALA A 285 21.93 -10.61 15.51
CA ALA A 285 21.27 -11.89 15.27
C ALA A 285 22.19 -13.08 15.53
N HIS A 286 23.46 -13.01 15.11
CA HIS A 286 24.48 -14.00 15.47
C HIS A 286 24.69 -14.05 16.98
N TYR A 287 24.85 -12.89 17.63
CA TYR A 287 24.99 -12.81 19.08
C TYR A 287 23.80 -13.46 19.81
N CYS A 288 22.56 -13.16 19.39
CA CYS A 288 21.34 -13.70 19.96
C CYS A 288 21.25 -15.23 19.84
N ARG A 289 21.64 -15.78 18.69
CA ARG A 289 21.74 -17.24 18.47
C ARG A 289 22.71 -17.87 19.48
N ASP A 290 23.92 -17.32 19.58
CA ASP A 290 24.99 -17.88 20.42
C ASP A 290 24.70 -17.74 21.93
N ASN A 291 23.80 -16.82 22.29
CA ASN A 291 23.47 -16.50 23.69
C ASN A 291 22.04 -16.87 24.10
N GLY A 292 21.28 -17.51 23.22
CA GLY A 292 19.93 -18.00 23.52
C GLY A 292 18.87 -16.91 23.72
N LEU A 293 19.11 -15.67 23.26
CA LEU A 293 18.17 -14.56 23.35
C LEU A 293 17.23 -14.51 22.14
N LEU A 294 15.93 -14.42 22.35
CA LEU A 294 15.01 -14.07 21.26
C LEU A 294 15.29 -12.64 20.77
N LEU A 295 15.10 -12.41 19.47
CA LEU A 295 15.36 -11.11 18.83
C LEU A 295 14.11 -10.54 18.15
N HIS A 296 13.45 -9.59 18.81
CA HIS A 296 12.34 -8.86 18.21
C HIS A 296 12.82 -7.73 17.30
N ILE A 297 12.28 -7.64 16.08
CA ILE A 297 12.62 -6.56 15.15
C ILE A 297 11.49 -5.57 14.99
N HIS A 298 11.80 -4.31 15.30
CA HIS A 298 10.93 -3.19 14.98
C HIS A 298 11.37 -2.53 13.67
N ARG A 299 10.40 -2.18 12.83
CA ARG A 299 10.64 -1.70 11.46
C ARG A 299 10.68 -0.18 11.33
N ALA A 300 11.20 0.54 12.33
CA ALA A 300 11.30 2.00 12.27
C ALA A 300 11.92 2.47 10.94
N MET A 301 11.43 3.57 10.37
CA MET A 301 11.81 4.12 9.05
C MET A 301 11.27 3.38 7.80
N HIS A 302 10.67 2.19 7.91
CA HIS A 302 10.25 1.41 6.72
C HIS A 302 9.34 2.19 5.75
N ALA A 303 8.36 2.94 6.28
CA ALA A 303 7.38 3.68 5.48
C ALA A 303 7.96 4.89 4.71
N VAL A 304 9.20 5.31 5.01
CA VAL A 304 9.95 6.25 4.15
C VAL A 304 10.29 5.59 2.81
N ILE A 305 10.43 4.26 2.80
CA ILE A 305 10.93 3.47 1.68
C ILE A 305 9.79 2.72 0.98
N ASP A 306 8.80 2.19 1.73
CA ASP A 306 7.86 1.20 1.19
C ASP A 306 6.44 1.69 0.90
N ARG A 307 6.10 2.91 1.35
CA ARG A 307 4.73 3.44 1.32
C ARG A 307 4.22 3.72 -0.09
N GLN A 308 5.04 4.36 -0.92
CA GLN A 308 4.59 4.80 -2.25
C GLN A 308 4.66 3.66 -3.26
N LYS A 309 3.62 3.52 -4.09
CA LYS A 309 3.53 2.45 -5.10
C LYS A 309 4.45 2.69 -6.30
N ASN A 310 4.79 3.93 -6.61
CA ASN A 310 5.61 4.30 -7.77
C ASN A 310 7.13 4.23 -7.51
N HIS A 311 7.59 4.49 -6.28
CA HIS A 311 9.01 4.60 -5.96
C HIS A 311 9.37 3.95 -4.62
N GLY A 312 10.55 3.34 -4.51
CA GLY A 312 11.12 2.82 -3.26
C GLY A 312 11.29 1.30 -3.22
N ILE A 313 11.11 0.67 -2.06
CA ILE A 313 11.28 -0.79 -1.92
C ILE A 313 10.07 -1.33 -1.19
N HIS A 314 9.32 -2.25 -1.80
CA HIS A 314 8.14 -2.82 -1.16
C HIS A 314 8.51 -3.58 0.14
N PHE A 315 7.65 -3.51 1.17
CA PHE A 315 7.91 -4.14 2.47
C PHE A 315 8.23 -5.65 2.38
N ARG A 316 7.58 -6.40 1.48
CA ARG A 316 7.89 -7.83 1.21
C ARG A 316 9.37 -8.11 0.93
N VAL A 317 10.07 -7.17 0.29
CA VAL A 317 11.52 -7.27 0.03
C VAL A 317 12.30 -7.07 1.32
N LEU A 318 11.91 -6.09 2.13
CA LEU A 318 12.48 -5.84 3.45
C LEU A 318 12.23 -7.01 4.41
N ALA A 319 11.07 -7.66 4.32
CA ALA A 319 10.72 -8.87 5.06
C ALA A 319 11.63 -10.05 4.70
N LYS A 320 11.83 -10.32 3.40
CA LYS A 320 12.82 -11.31 2.91
C LYS A 320 14.24 -10.99 3.39
N ALA A 321 14.64 -9.73 3.28
CA ALA A 321 15.95 -9.26 3.73
C ALA A 321 16.15 -9.46 5.23
N LEU A 322 15.13 -9.16 6.05
CA LEU A 322 15.22 -9.40 7.49
C LEU A 322 15.23 -10.91 7.81
N ARG A 323 14.40 -11.73 7.17
CA ARG A 323 14.42 -13.20 7.39
C ARG A 323 15.80 -13.79 7.11
N MET A 324 16.53 -13.28 6.12
CA MET A 324 17.94 -13.66 5.89
C MET A 324 18.90 -13.09 6.95
N SER A 325 18.81 -11.78 7.24
CA SER A 325 19.67 -11.09 8.23
C SER A 325 19.53 -11.65 9.64
N GLY A 326 18.33 -12.11 10.00
CA GLY A 326 18.00 -12.71 11.28
C GLY A 326 17.19 -11.78 12.19
N GLY A 327 16.01 -12.24 12.56
CA GLY A 327 15.12 -11.70 13.58
C GLY A 327 14.02 -12.72 13.85
N ASP A 328 13.69 -12.96 15.11
CA ASP A 328 12.65 -13.92 15.49
C ASP A 328 11.26 -13.35 15.27
N HIS A 329 11.10 -12.03 15.47
CA HIS A 329 9.87 -11.31 15.15
C HIS A 329 10.12 -10.21 14.12
N ILE A 330 9.07 -9.82 13.39
CA ILE A 330 9.04 -8.53 12.70
C ILE A 330 7.63 -7.93 12.67
N HIS A 331 7.52 -6.62 12.87
CA HIS A 331 6.28 -5.88 12.64
C HIS A 331 5.80 -6.02 11.18
N SER A 332 4.56 -6.45 10.98
CA SER A 332 3.99 -6.79 9.67
C SER A 332 2.69 -6.04 9.35
N GLY A 333 2.34 -5.00 10.12
CA GLY A 333 1.09 -4.26 9.91
C GLY A 333 -0.11 -4.96 10.57
N THR A 334 -1.28 -4.35 10.48
CA THR A 334 -2.48 -4.78 11.21
C THR A 334 -3.73 -4.92 10.33
N VAL A 335 -3.71 -4.38 9.11
CA VAL A 335 -4.87 -4.21 8.21
C VAL A 335 -5.92 -3.24 8.76
N VAL A 336 -6.39 -3.46 9.98
CA VAL A 336 -7.50 -2.72 10.62
C VAL A 336 -7.04 -1.60 11.57
N GLY A 337 -5.74 -1.49 11.82
CA GLY A 337 -5.20 -0.50 12.75
C GLY A 337 -4.85 0.82 12.08
N LYS A 338 -4.23 1.71 12.85
CA LYS A 338 -3.94 3.10 12.43
C LYS A 338 -2.86 3.28 11.37
N LEU A 339 -2.14 2.21 11.00
CA LEU A 339 -1.07 2.26 10.01
C LEU A 339 -1.53 1.48 8.77
N GLU A 340 -1.14 1.96 7.59
CA GLU A 340 -1.51 1.33 6.33
C GLU A 340 -1.13 -0.16 6.28
N GLY A 341 -2.04 -0.96 5.71
CA GLY A 341 -1.82 -2.34 5.34
C GLY A 341 -3.01 -2.86 4.55
N GLU A 342 -2.87 -3.00 3.23
CA GLU A 342 -3.86 -3.70 2.42
C GLU A 342 -3.83 -5.20 2.77
N ARG A 343 -5.00 -5.84 2.86
CA ARG A 343 -5.17 -7.19 3.40
C ARG A 343 -4.42 -8.24 2.57
N GLU A 344 -4.66 -8.31 1.26
CA GLU A 344 -4.06 -9.36 0.42
C GLU A 344 -2.54 -9.22 0.30
N ILE A 345 -2.05 -7.99 0.18
CA ILE A 345 -0.61 -7.69 0.22
C ILE A 345 -0.01 -8.08 1.58
N THR A 346 -0.74 -7.86 2.68
CA THR A 346 -0.30 -8.24 4.02
C THR A 346 -0.18 -9.74 4.19
N LEU A 347 -1.19 -10.49 3.76
CA LEU A 347 -1.16 -11.96 3.75
C LEU A 347 0.04 -12.46 2.94
N GLY A 348 0.30 -11.89 1.76
CA GLY A 348 1.43 -12.28 0.93
C GLY A 348 2.79 -12.18 1.60
N PHE A 349 3.09 -11.09 2.32
CA PHE A 349 4.39 -10.99 3.03
C PHE A 349 4.40 -11.68 4.39
N VAL A 350 3.25 -12.00 4.99
CA VAL A 350 3.15 -12.87 6.15
C VAL A 350 3.52 -14.31 5.77
N ASP A 351 3.02 -14.81 4.64
CA ASP A 351 3.38 -16.13 4.09
C ASP A 351 4.89 -16.20 3.82
N LEU A 352 5.47 -15.14 3.23
CA LEU A 352 6.92 -15.05 3.00
C LEU A 352 7.76 -15.04 4.28
N LEU A 353 7.20 -14.62 5.42
CA LEU A 353 7.88 -14.62 6.71
C LEU A 353 7.80 -15.98 7.40
N ARG A 354 6.67 -16.69 7.29
CA ARG A 354 6.41 -17.92 8.05
C ARG A 354 6.75 -19.20 7.29
N ASP A 355 6.31 -19.28 6.05
CA ASP A 355 6.25 -20.55 5.33
C ASP A 355 7.62 -20.93 4.78
N ASP A 356 7.84 -22.22 4.54
CA ASP A 356 9.08 -22.72 3.93
C ASP A 356 9.08 -22.58 2.41
N TYR A 357 7.90 -22.74 1.78
CA TYR A 357 7.73 -22.65 0.34
C TYR A 357 6.50 -21.82 -0.01
N ILE A 358 6.70 -20.78 -0.80
CA ILE A 358 5.67 -19.82 -1.19
C ILE A 358 5.58 -19.82 -2.71
N GLU A 359 4.41 -20.13 -3.26
CA GLU A 359 4.17 -20.09 -4.69
C GLU A 359 4.01 -18.66 -5.23
N LYS A 360 4.30 -18.50 -6.52
CA LYS A 360 4.01 -17.24 -7.20
C LYS A 360 2.50 -16.98 -7.19
N ASP A 361 2.09 -15.90 -6.56
CA ASP A 361 0.72 -15.40 -6.57
C ASP A 361 0.69 -13.88 -6.72
N ARG A 362 0.27 -13.42 -7.91
CA ARG A 362 0.21 -11.99 -8.23
C ARG A 362 -0.90 -11.25 -7.49
N SER A 363 -1.95 -11.94 -7.03
CA SER A 363 -3.06 -11.33 -6.29
C SER A 363 -2.61 -10.82 -4.91
N ARG A 364 -1.68 -11.54 -4.27
CA ARG A 364 -0.99 -11.14 -3.04
C ARG A 364 0.34 -10.42 -3.24
N GLY A 365 0.65 -10.05 -4.49
CA GLY A 365 1.87 -9.34 -4.85
C GLY A 365 3.16 -10.17 -4.79
N ILE A 366 3.09 -11.51 -4.82
CA ILE A 366 4.23 -12.42 -4.88
C ILE A 366 4.59 -12.67 -6.36
N TYR A 367 5.73 -12.14 -6.81
CA TYR A 367 6.13 -12.22 -8.23
C TYR A 367 6.90 -13.50 -8.55
N PHE A 368 7.53 -14.08 -7.54
CA PHE A 368 8.35 -15.28 -7.67
C PHE A 368 8.01 -16.29 -6.59
N THR A 369 8.00 -17.56 -6.98
CA THR A 369 8.08 -18.67 -6.04
C THR A 369 9.37 -18.54 -5.21
N GLN A 370 9.24 -18.66 -3.90
CA GLN A 370 10.33 -18.60 -2.94
C GLN A 370 10.40 -19.90 -2.14
N ASP A 371 11.55 -20.55 -2.17
CA ASP A 371 11.88 -21.71 -1.34
C ASP A 371 12.94 -21.27 -0.33
N TRP A 372 12.64 -21.42 0.96
CA TRP A 372 13.50 -21.04 2.07
C TRP A 372 14.42 -22.16 2.55
N VAL A 373 14.27 -23.39 2.03
CA VAL A 373 15.13 -24.54 2.34
C VAL A 373 15.44 -24.66 3.83
N SER A 374 14.37 -24.64 4.62
CA SER A 374 14.36 -24.79 6.07
C SER A 374 14.98 -23.63 6.86
N LEU A 375 15.12 -22.44 6.24
CA LEU A 375 15.41 -21.23 7.02
C LEU A 375 14.23 -20.97 7.96
N PRO A 376 14.46 -20.80 9.28
CA PRO A 376 13.35 -20.67 10.23
C PRO A 376 12.34 -19.58 9.85
N GLY A 377 11.08 -19.81 10.18
CA GLY A 377 10.02 -18.80 10.03
C GLY A 377 10.21 -17.66 11.03
N VAL A 378 9.79 -16.46 10.63
CA VAL A 378 9.76 -15.24 11.45
C VAL A 378 8.34 -15.02 11.92
N LEU A 379 8.16 -14.73 13.20
CA LEU A 379 6.87 -14.49 13.80
C LEU A 379 6.36 -13.07 13.42
N PRO A 380 5.27 -12.94 12.63
CA PRO A 380 4.71 -11.64 12.27
C PRO A 380 4.07 -10.96 13.49
N VAL A 381 4.32 -9.66 13.63
CA VAL A 381 3.79 -8.84 14.73
C VAL A 381 2.79 -7.82 14.21
N ALA A 382 1.53 -7.96 14.63
CA ALA A 382 0.47 -7.00 14.35
C ALA A 382 0.41 -5.97 15.49
N SER A 383 0.74 -4.71 15.19
CA SER A 383 0.87 -3.65 16.19
C SER A 383 0.48 -2.28 15.64
N GLY A 384 -0.27 -1.51 16.43
CA GLY A 384 -0.58 -0.10 16.18
C GLY A 384 -2.06 0.18 15.97
N GLY A 385 -2.66 0.90 16.94
CA GLY A 385 -4.06 1.34 16.84
C GLY A 385 -5.10 0.22 16.86
N ILE A 386 -4.78 -0.93 17.46
CA ILE A 386 -5.70 -2.06 17.61
C ILE A 386 -6.20 -2.16 19.05
N HIS A 387 -7.38 -2.77 19.23
CA HIS A 387 -8.11 -2.94 20.50
C HIS A 387 -9.01 -4.19 20.42
N VAL A 388 -9.72 -4.52 21.50
CA VAL A 388 -10.49 -5.78 21.68
C VAL A 388 -11.48 -6.10 20.54
N TRP A 389 -12.17 -5.11 19.97
CA TRP A 389 -13.06 -5.33 18.81
C TRP A 389 -12.36 -5.79 17.53
N HIS A 390 -11.06 -5.55 17.41
CA HIS A 390 -10.27 -6.02 16.27
C HIS A 390 -9.80 -7.48 16.44
N MET A 391 -9.96 -8.07 17.63
CA MET A 391 -9.43 -9.41 17.93
C MET A 391 -9.90 -10.52 16.98
N PRO A 392 -11.19 -10.60 16.58
CA PRO A 392 -11.63 -11.62 15.63
C PRO A 392 -10.93 -11.50 14.27
N ALA A 393 -10.88 -10.28 13.72
CA ALA A 393 -10.22 -10.01 12.44
C ALA A 393 -8.71 -10.29 12.49
N LEU A 394 -8.03 -9.91 13.56
CA LEU A 394 -6.60 -10.18 13.74
C LEU A 394 -6.30 -11.67 13.86
N THR A 395 -7.14 -12.41 14.59
CA THR A 395 -7.00 -13.87 14.75
C THR A 395 -7.24 -14.60 13.43
N GLU A 396 -8.15 -14.11 12.60
CA GLU A 396 -8.43 -14.65 11.27
C GLU A 396 -7.30 -14.33 10.28
N ILE A 397 -6.86 -13.07 10.20
CA ILE A 397 -5.84 -12.63 9.24
C ILE A 397 -4.47 -13.25 9.55
N PHE A 398 -4.04 -13.18 10.80
CA PHE A 398 -2.67 -13.55 11.17
C PHE A 398 -2.56 -14.99 11.69
N GLY A 399 -3.65 -15.62 12.12
CA GLY A 399 -3.61 -16.97 12.68
C GLY A 399 -2.75 -17.07 13.96
N ASP A 400 -2.51 -18.29 14.42
CA ASP A 400 -1.88 -18.54 15.72
C ASP A 400 -0.43 -18.07 15.79
N ASP A 401 0.34 -18.27 14.72
CA ASP A 401 1.74 -17.83 14.63
C ASP A 401 1.86 -16.33 14.35
N SER A 402 1.45 -15.55 15.35
CA SER A 402 1.48 -14.08 15.36
C SER A 402 1.64 -13.51 16.77
N VAL A 403 2.16 -12.29 16.89
CA VAL A 403 2.11 -11.50 18.13
C VAL A 403 1.19 -10.31 17.91
N LEU A 404 0.13 -10.19 18.71
CA LEU A 404 -0.81 -9.07 18.66
C LEU A 404 -0.48 -8.07 19.78
N GLN A 405 -0.16 -6.83 19.41
CA GLN A 405 0.34 -5.82 20.35
C GLN A 405 -0.62 -4.67 20.62
N PHE A 406 -1.05 -4.55 21.87
CA PHE A 406 -2.02 -3.57 22.34
C PHE A 406 -1.37 -2.55 23.27
N GLY A 407 -0.69 -1.54 22.70
CA GLY A 407 -0.11 -0.43 23.47
C GLY A 407 -1.20 0.42 24.15
N GLY A 408 -1.81 1.32 23.38
CA GLY A 408 -2.95 2.13 23.85
C GLY A 408 -4.15 1.27 24.27
N GLY A 409 -4.38 0.14 23.58
CA GLY A 409 -5.43 -0.83 23.92
C GLY A 409 -5.24 -1.58 25.25
N THR A 410 -4.12 -1.38 25.96
CA THR A 410 -3.91 -1.89 27.33
C THR A 410 -3.79 -0.73 28.32
N LEU A 411 -2.84 0.18 28.10
CA LEU A 411 -2.56 1.28 29.04
C LEU A 411 -3.66 2.35 29.07
N GLY A 412 -4.49 2.43 28.02
CA GLY A 412 -5.63 3.34 27.94
C GLY A 412 -6.91 2.77 28.55
N HIS A 413 -6.87 1.57 29.13
CA HIS A 413 -8.04 0.97 29.78
C HIS A 413 -8.45 1.80 31.02
N PRO A 414 -9.75 2.09 31.22
CA PRO A 414 -10.21 3.01 32.26
C PRO A 414 -9.90 2.54 33.69
N TRP A 415 -9.66 1.24 33.89
CA TRP A 415 -9.33 0.65 35.19
C TRP A 415 -7.83 0.35 35.37
N GLY A 416 -6.99 0.81 34.46
CA GLY A 416 -5.54 0.63 34.50
C GLY A 416 -5.03 -0.58 33.71
N ASN A 417 -3.70 -0.75 33.74
CA ASN A 417 -2.97 -1.64 32.84
C ASN A 417 -3.33 -3.13 32.98
N ALA A 418 -3.44 -3.63 34.21
CA ALA A 418 -3.73 -5.04 34.44
C ALA A 418 -5.15 -5.42 33.94
N PRO A 419 -6.22 -4.67 34.25
CA PRO A 419 -7.51 -4.87 33.60
C PRO A 419 -7.48 -4.79 32.07
N GLY A 420 -6.72 -3.83 31.50
CA GLY A 420 -6.56 -3.76 30.05
C GLY A 420 -5.89 -5.00 29.45
N ALA A 421 -4.92 -5.58 30.16
CA ALA A 421 -4.27 -6.81 29.76
C ALA A 421 -5.23 -8.02 29.85
N VAL A 422 -6.04 -8.09 30.91
CA VAL A 422 -7.08 -9.12 31.08
C VAL A 422 -8.08 -9.04 29.94
N ALA A 423 -8.58 -7.85 29.61
CA ALA A 423 -9.54 -7.65 28.52
C ALA A 423 -9.01 -8.19 27.17
N ASN A 424 -7.75 -7.87 26.82
CA ASN A 424 -7.14 -8.38 25.59
C ASN A 424 -6.93 -9.90 25.63
N ARG A 425 -6.53 -10.46 26.77
CA ARG A 425 -6.34 -11.92 26.95
C ARG A 425 -7.66 -12.67 26.79
N VAL A 426 -8.72 -12.21 27.48
CA VAL A 426 -10.06 -12.81 27.40
C VAL A 426 -10.61 -12.74 25.98
N ALA A 427 -10.51 -11.58 25.32
CA ALA A 427 -10.98 -11.43 23.94
C ALA A 427 -10.27 -12.42 22.99
N LEU A 428 -8.95 -12.58 23.15
CA LEU A 428 -8.17 -13.50 22.31
C LEU A 428 -8.58 -14.96 22.54
N GLU A 429 -8.62 -15.40 23.80
CA GLU A 429 -8.97 -16.79 24.12
C GLU A 429 -10.39 -17.14 23.70
N ALA A 430 -11.35 -16.21 23.83
CA ALA A 430 -12.71 -16.37 23.32
C ALA A 430 -12.75 -16.53 21.79
N CYS A 431 -11.97 -15.73 21.05
CA CYS A 431 -11.88 -15.85 19.58
C CYS A 431 -11.25 -17.18 19.16
N VAL A 432 -10.16 -17.60 19.81
CA VAL A 432 -9.49 -18.87 19.52
C VAL A 432 -10.41 -20.05 19.83
N GLN A 433 -11.11 -20.03 20.96
CA GLN A 433 -12.08 -21.06 21.32
C GLN A 433 -13.19 -21.14 20.26
N ALA A 434 -13.84 -20.02 19.95
CA ALA A 434 -14.92 -19.96 18.97
C ALA A 434 -14.48 -20.48 17.58
N ARG A 435 -13.31 -20.06 17.11
CA ARG A 435 -12.73 -20.55 15.85
C ARG A 435 -12.52 -22.07 15.87
N ASN A 436 -11.96 -22.59 16.97
CA ASN A 436 -11.68 -24.02 17.10
C ASN A 436 -12.98 -24.86 17.26
N GLU A 437 -14.06 -24.25 17.74
CA GLU A 437 -15.43 -24.81 17.75
C GLU A 437 -16.15 -24.70 16.39
N GLY A 438 -15.51 -24.10 15.38
CA GLY A 438 -16.02 -24.01 14.01
C GLY A 438 -16.84 -22.76 13.69
N ARG A 439 -16.84 -21.75 14.57
CA ARG A 439 -17.51 -20.46 14.32
C ARG A 439 -16.74 -19.61 13.31
N ASP A 440 -17.47 -18.85 12.50
CA ASP A 440 -16.88 -17.95 11.51
C ASP A 440 -16.52 -16.60 12.15
N LEU A 441 -15.23 -16.39 12.47
CA LEU A 441 -14.77 -15.14 13.10
C LEU A 441 -15.03 -13.89 12.26
N ALA A 442 -15.07 -14.00 10.92
CA ALA A 442 -15.31 -12.86 10.04
C ALA A 442 -16.78 -12.38 10.12
N ARG A 443 -17.71 -13.30 10.37
CA ARG A 443 -19.16 -13.00 10.46
C ARG A 443 -19.64 -12.82 11.89
N GLU A 444 -19.18 -13.68 12.81
CA GLU A 444 -19.67 -13.79 14.18
C GLU A 444 -18.76 -13.09 15.20
N GLY A 445 -17.65 -12.49 14.77
CA GLY A 445 -16.63 -11.91 15.66
C GLY A 445 -17.17 -10.93 16.70
N ASN A 446 -18.08 -10.03 16.30
CA ASN A 446 -18.68 -9.07 17.23
C ASN A 446 -19.57 -9.74 18.29
N GLU A 447 -20.26 -10.83 17.92
CA GLU A 447 -21.12 -11.57 18.85
C GLU A 447 -20.28 -12.32 19.88
N ILE A 448 -19.21 -12.98 19.44
CA ILE A 448 -18.24 -13.67 20.30
C ILE A 448 -17.68 -12.71 21.38
N ILE A 449 -17.28 -11.51 20.98
CA ILE A 449 -16.77 -10.49 21.92
C ILE A 449 -17.86 -10.04 22.90
N ARG A 450 -19.09 -9.83 22.44
CA ARG A 450 -20.21 -9.47 23.33
C ARG A 450 -20.56 -10.60 24.30
N GLU A 451 -20.50 -11.85 23.87
CA GLU A 451 -20.72 -13.01 24.74
C GLU A 451 -19.65 -13.10 25.83
N ALA A 452 -18.39 -12.93 25.48
CA ALA A 452 -17.28 -12.89 26.43
C ALA A 452 -17.42 -11.71 27.43
N SER A 453 -17.88 -10.55 26.98
CA SER A 453 -18.08 -9.38 27.85
C SER A 453 -19.16 -9.56 28.93
N LYS A 454 -20.07 -10.55 28.78
CA LYS A 454 -21.10 -10.82 29.81
C LYS A 454 -20.50 -11.34 31.11
N TRP A 455 -19.36 -12.02 31.05
CA TRP A 455 -18.70 -12.63 32.21
C TRP A 455 -17.32 -12.03 32.53
N SER A 456 -16.72 -11.24 31.63
CA SER A 456 -15.51 -10.45 31.92
C SER A 456 -15.83 -8.96 31.98
N PRO A 457 -15.89 -8.36 33.20
CA PRO A 457 -16.11 -6.93 33.38
C PRO A 457 -15.02 -6.07 32.73
N GLU A 458 -13.76 -6.53 32.73
CA GLU A 458 -12.64 -5.84 32.10
C GLU A 458 -12.84 -5.75 30.59
N LEU A 459 -13.26 -6.85 29.94
CA LEU A 459 -13.58 -6.84 28.53
C LEU A 459 -14.78 -5.92 28.23
N ALA A 460 -15.83 -5.95 29.06
CA ALA A 460 -16.98 -5.07 28.89
C ALA A 460 -16.59 -3.59 28.93
N ALA A 461 -15.74 -3.20 29.88
CA ALA A 461 -15.23 -1.83 29.98
C ALA A 461 -14.38 -1.44 28.76
N ALA A 462 -13.49 -2.32 28.30
CA ALA A 462 -12.69 -2.09 27.09
C ALA A 462 -13.58 -1.95 25.83
N CYS A 463 -14.60 -2.80 25.71
CA CYS A 463 -15.56 -2.78 24.62
C CYS A 463 -16.31 -1.45 24.56
N GLU A 464 -16.78 -0.94 25.69
CA GLU A 464 -17.53 0.31 25.74
C GLU A 464 -16.68 1.52 25.32
N VAL A 465 -15.41 1.56 25.73
CA VAL A 465 -14.50 2.68 25.44
C VAL A 465 -14.15 2.78 23.94
N TRP A 466 -14.02 1.65 23.24
CA TRP A 466 -13.50 1.64 21.87
C TRP A 466 -14.47 1.14 20.79
N LYS A 467 -15.76 0.98 21.08
CA LYS A 467 -16.76 0.44 20.12
C LYS A 467 -16.90 1.23 18.82
N GLU A 468 -16.65 2.54 18.86
CA GLU A 468 -16.80 3.44 17.70
C GLU A 468 -15.47 3.71 16.99
N ILE A 469 -14.34 3.24 17.54
CA ILE A 469 -13.02 3.54 17.00
C ILE A 469 -12.71 2.58 15.86
N LYS A 470 -12.58 3.14 14.65
CA LYS A 470 -12.16 2.43 13.45
C LYS A 470 -11.20 3.29 12.64
N PHE A 471 -10.35 2.64 11.85
CA PHE A 471 -9.39 3.29 10.95
C PHE A 471 -9.73 2.93 9.51
N GLU A 472 -10.82 3.49 9.00
CA GLU A 472 -11.30 3.26 7.64
C GLU A 472 -10.80 4.41 6.74
N PHE A 473 -9.59 4.22 6.22
CA PHE A 473 -9.01 5.14 5.24
C PHE A 473 -8.72 4.35 3.97
N PRO A 474 -8.95 4.93 2.79
CA PRO A 474 -8.55 4.30 1.55
C PRO A 474 -7.04 4.00 1.59
N ALA A 475 -6.67 2.80 1.16
CA ALA A 475 -5.29 2.46 0.88
C ALA A 475 -4.89 3.20 -0.41
N MET A 476 -4.63 4.51 -0.31
CA MET A 476 -4.36 5.45 -1.41
C MET A 476 -5.28 5.28 -2.64
N ASP A 477 -6.26 6.20 -2.73
CA ASP A 477 -7.10 6.63 -3.88
C ASP A 477 -8.61 6.23 -3.81
N THR A 478 -9.49 7.10 -3.30
CA THR A 478 -10.98 6.98 -3.41
C THR A 478 -11.71 8.25 -3.87
N PHE A 479 -13.01 8.12 -4.15
CA PHE A 479 -13.93 9.17 -4.58
C PHE A 479 -14.03 10.39 -3.66
N SER A 480 -14.05 10.20 -2.33
CA SER A 480 -14.10 11.32 -1.37
C SER A 480 -12.89 12.24 -1.53
N ASP A 481 -11.72 11.65 -1.84
CA ASP A 481 -10.51 12.40 -2.15
C ASP A 481 -10.72 13.32 -3.36
N ARG A 482 -11.51 12.91 -4.37
CA ARG A 482 -11.75 13.73 -5.56
C ARG A 482 -12.58 14.98 -5.25
N ILE A 483 -13.65 14.87 -4.47
CA ILE A 483 -14.43 16.04 -4.07
C ILE A 483 -13.58 16.94 -3.17
N GLU A 484 -12.95 16.38 -2.13
CA GLU A 484 -12.13 17.14 -1.17
C GLU A 484 -10.94 17.85 -1.83
N LEU A 485 -10.32 17.23 -2.85
CA LEU A 485 -9.23 17.85 -3.62
C LEU A 485 -9.71 18.90 -4.62
N SER A 486 -10.95 18.80 -5.11
CA SER A 486 -11.47 19.69 -6.16
C SER A 486 -12.10 20.97 -5.61
N ILE A 487 -12.66 20.93 -4.40
CA ILE A 487 -13.37 22.07 -3.79
C ILE A 487 -12.68 22.57 -2.52
N ASP A 488 -13.15 23.69 -1.97
CA ASP A 488 -12.65 24.28 -0.75
C ASP A 488 -13.22 23.54 0.46
N PRO A 489 -12.40 23.23 1.49
CA PRO A 489 -12.84 22.47 2.64
C PRO A 489 -14.08 23.07 3.32
N GLY A 490 -15.07 22.22 3.62
CA GLY A 490 -16.30 22.62 4.30
C GLY A 490 -17.35 23.33 3.43
N THR A 491 -17.15 23.38 2.10
CA THR A 491 -18.09 24.04 1.18
C THR A 491 -18.98 23.08 0.39
N TRP A 492 -18.76 21.77 0.51
CA TRP A 492 -19.57 20.76 -0.17
C TRP A 492 -21.03 20.80 0.30
N ALA A 493 -21.95 20.97 -0.64
CA ALA A 493 -23.38 20.86 -0.42
C ALA A 493 -23.96 19.87 -1.45
N PRO A 494 -24.14 18.59 -1.07
CA PRO A 494 -24.64 17.57 -1.97
C PRO A 494 -26.11 17.79 -2.36
N MET A 495 -26.51 17.27 -3.51
CA MET A 495 -27.86 17.34 -4.08
C MET A 495 -28.39 15.95 -4.39
N ASP A 496 -29.69 15.73 -4.15
CA ASP A 496 -30.42 14.51 -4.51
C ASP A 496 -29.78 13.21 -3.97
N GLU A 497 -29.18 13.25 -2.78
CA GLU A 497 -28.44 12.11 -2.18
C GLU A 497 -29.29 10.85 -2.03
N GLU A 498 -30.56 11.03 -1.66
CA GLU A 498 -31.51 9.94 -1.40
C GLU A 498 -32.04 9.27 -2.68
N MET A 499 -31.70 9.79 -3.87
CA MET A 499 -32.18 9.23 -5.13
C MET A 499 -31.38 7.98 -5.51
N VAL A 500 -32.10 6.86 -5.69
CA VAL A 500 -31.58 5.52 -5.95
C VAL A 500 -32.22 4.89 -7.18
N SER A 501 -31.47 4.06 -7.90
CA SER A 501 -32.00 3.36 -9.07
C SER A 501 -33.03 2.30 -8.69
N VAL A 502 -34.03 2.12 -9.55
CA VAL A 502 -35.04 1.06 -9.45
C VAL A 502 -34.84 0.06 -10.60
N ASP A 503 -35.56 -1.05 -10.58
CA ASP A 503 -35.57 -2.04 -11.68
C ASP A 503 -36.82 -1.84 -12.56
N PRO A 504 -36.79 -0.92 -13.55
CA PRO A 504 -37.97 -0.55 -14.33
C PRO A 504 -38.37 -1.60 -15.37
N ILE A 505 -37.49 -2.56 -15.69
CA ILE A 505 -37.72 -3.56 -16.74
C ILE A 505 -37.75 -5.00 -16.20
N GLU A 506 -37.76 -5.17 -14.88
CA GLU A 506 -37.74 -6.47 -14.19
C GLU A 506 -36.61 -7.38 -14.73
N PHE A 507 -35.38 -6.87 -14.73
CA PHE A 507 -34.25 -7.53 -15.37
C PHE A 507 -33.86 -8.84 -14.65
N GLN A 508 -34.11 -10.00 -15.28
CA GLN A 508 -33.82 -11.32 -14.73
C GLN A 508 -32.54 -11.95 -15.32
N LEU A 509 -31.59 -12.30 -14.45
CA LEU A 509 -30.45 -13.19 -14.72
C LEU A 509 -30.51 -14.39 -13.75
N GLU A 510 -30.03 -15.56 -14.18
CA GLU A 510 -30.16 -16.84 -13.45
C GLU A 510 -29.49 -16.89 -12.07
N GLU A 511 -28.63 -15.92 -11.70
CA GLU A 511 -27.80 -15.97 -10.48
C GLU A 511 -28.06 -14.84 -9.44
N GLU A 512 -28.58 -13.66 -9.82
CA GLU A 512 -28.81 -12.52 -8.89
C GLU A 512 -29.77 -11.45 -9.47
N SER A 513 -30.65 -10.84 -8.66
CA SER A 513 -31.56 -9.77 -9.11
C SER A 513 -30.84 -8.43 -9.31
N TYR A 514 -31.34 -7.56 -10.19
CA TYR A 514 -30.75 -6.22 -10.40
C TYR A 514 -30.78 -5.36 -9.12
N LYS A 515 -31.82 -5.50 -8.30
CA LYS A 515 -31.94 -4.81 -7.02
C LYS A 515 -30.85 -5.25 -6.03
N ASP A 516 -30.62 -6.55 -5.90
CA ASP A 516 -29.57 -7.07 -5.00
C ASP A 516 -28.18 -6.60 -5.45
N ARG A 517 -27.96 -6.47 -6.76
CA ARG A 517 -26.72 -5.89 -7.31
C ARG A 517 -26.56 -4.43 -6.92
N ILE A 518 -27.58 -3.59 -7.08
CA ILE A 518 -27.52 -2.19 -6.62
C ILE A 518 -27.20 -2.15 -5.13
N ASP A 519 -27.93 -2.90 -4.30
CA ASP A 519 -27.76 -2.92 -2.84
C ASP A 519 -26.35 -3.42 -2.44
N SER A 520 -25.78 -4.36 -3.19
CA SER A 520 -24.41 -4.84 -3.03
C SER A 520 -23.38 -3.74 -3.32
N TYR A 521 -23.52 -3.03 -4.45
CA TYR A 521 -22.61 -1.93 -4.79
C TYR A 521 -22.76 -0.72 -3.87
N GLN A 522 -23.99 -0.37 -3.45
CA GLN A 522 -24.23 0.68 -2.45
C GLN A 522 -23.55 0.37 -1.11
N ARG A 523 -23.63 -0.88 -0.64
CA ARG A 523 -22.91 -1.32 0.57
C ARG A 523 -21.39 -1.32 0.38
N LYS A 524 -20.91 -1.71 -0.81
CA LYS A 524 -19.48 -1.78 -1.13
C LYS A 524 -18.84 -0.40 -1.20
N THR A 525 -19.47 0.56 -1.88
CA THR A 525 -18.86 1.88 -2.14
C THR A 525 -19.33 2.97 -1.17
N GLY A 526 -20.42 2.74 -0.43
CA GLY A 526 -21.07 3.75 0.39
C GLY A 526 -21.81 4.83 -0.41
N LEU A 527 -21.91 4.69 -1.73
CA LEU A 527 -22.60 5.62 -2.62
C LEU A 527 -24.05 5.16 -2.86
N THR A 528 -24.98 6.09 -3.07
CA THR A 528 -26.34 5.73 -3.49
C THR A 528 -26.44 5.42 -4.98
N GLU A 529 -25.51 5.94 -5.79
CA GLU A 529 -25.43 5.73 -7.23
C GLU A 529 -24.02 6.05 -7.77
N ALA A 530 -23.74 5.73 -9.03
CA ALA A 530 -22.50 5.95 -9.77
C ALA A 530 -22.12 7.42 -10.01
N VAL A 531 -22.93 8.37 -9.55
CA VAL A 531 -22.61 9.80 -9.59
C VAL A 531 -23.08 10.47 -8.31
N GLN A 532 -22.25 11.37 -7.80
CA GLN A 532 -22.67 12.38 -6.84
C GLN A 532 -22.68 13.76 -7.48
N THR A 533 -23.67 14.57 -7.13
CA THR A 533 -23.87 15.92 -7.65
C THR A 533 -24.06 16.87 -6.50
N GLY A 534 -23.58 18.10 -6.64
CA GLY A 534 -23.72 19.11 -5.60
C GLY A 534 -23.10 20.44 -5.98
N THR A 535 -23.06 21.33 -5.00
CA THR A 535 -22.40 22.64 -5.13
C THR A 535 -21.23 22.74 -4.17
N GLY A 536 -20.29 23.62 -4.50
CA GLY A 536 -19.12 23.89 -3.67
C GLY A 536 -18.46 25.20 -4.05
N GLN A 537 -17.31 25.48 -3.45
CA GLN A 537 -16.45 26.58 -3.88
C GLN A 537 -15.12 26.04 -4.36
N LEU A 538 -14.59 26.60 -5.44
CA LEU A 538 -13.23 26.32 -5.93
C LEU A 538 -12.45 27.62 -5.87
N ASN A 539 -11.51 27.74 -4.92
CA ASN A 539 -10.81 28.99 -4.63
C ASN A 539 -11.80 30.18 -4.47
N ARG A 540 -12.87 29.95 -3.70
CA ARG A 540 -14.00 30.87 -3.44
C ARG A 540 -14.91 31.21 -4.63
N ILE A 541 -14.73 30.55 -5.78
CA ILE A 541 -15.64 30.64 -6.92
C ILE A 541 -16.75 29.60 -6.69
N PRO A 542 -18.03 29.99 -6.53
CA PRO A 542 -19.11 29.04 -6.37
C PRO A 542 -19.31 28.25 -7.67
N ILE A 543 -19.36 26.93 -7.57
CA ILE A 543 -19.43 26.00 -8.71
C ILE A 543 -20.54 24.96 -8.48
N ALA A 544 -21.06 24.43 -9.59
CA ALA A 544 -21.82 23.19 -9.61
C ALA A 544 -20.88 22.06 -10.08
N ILE A 545 -20.87 20.91 -9.39
CA ILE A 545 -19.97 19.80 -9.73
C ILE A 545 -20.68 18.45 -9.60
N GLY A 546 -20.46 17.61 -10.61
CA GLY A 546 -20.85 16.21 -10.62
C GLY A 546 -19.62 15.32 -10.78
N VAL A 547 -19.51 14.28 -9.96
CA VAL A 547 -18.37 13.35 -9.97
C VAL A 547 -18.89 11.92 -10.10
N MET A 548 -18.52 11.26 -11.18
CA MET A 548 -18.83 9.84 -11.40
C MET A 548 -17.81 8.94 -10.71
N ASP A 549 -18.26 7.76 -10.28
CA ASP A 549 -17.43 6.72 -9.67
C ASP A 549 -17.54 5.40 -10.44
N PHE A 550 -16.40 4.90 -10.95
CA PHE A 550 -16.34 3.67 -11.72
C PHE A 550 -16.53 2.40 -10.87
N GLU A 551 -16.20 2.43 -9.57
CA GLU A 551 -16.39 1.28 -8.67
C GLU A 551 -17.86 0.93 -8.49
N PHE A 552 -18.76 1.91 -8.64
CA PHE A 552 -20.20 1.68 -8.60
C PHE A 552 -20.71 1.19 -9.96
N MET A 553 -20.91 -0.12 -10.10
CA MET A 553 -21.45 -0.74 -11.33
C MET A 553 -20.73 -0.30 -12.62
N GLY A 554 -19.40 -0.15 -12.57
CA GLY A 554 -18.60 0.28 -13.72
C GLY A 554 -18.86 1.73 -14.14
N GLY A 555 -19.34 2.58 -13.22
CA GLY A 555 -19.74 3.95 -13.52
C GLY A 555 -20.88 4.05 -14.55
N SER A 556 -21.63 2.97 -14.73
CA SER A 556 -22.62 2.87 -15.82
C SER A 556 -23.75 3.88 -15.62
N MET A 557 -24.10 4.60 -16.70
CA MET A 557 -25.14 5.62 -16.64
C MET A 557 -26.52 4.98 -16.66
N GLY A 558 -27.17 4.89 -15.50
CA GLY A 558 -28.61 4.58 -15.38
C GLY A 558 -29.49 5.84 -15.43
N SER A 559 -30.78 5.64 -15.26
CA SER A 559 -31.81 6.70 -15.23
C SER A 559 -31.56 7.70 -14.11
N VAL A 560 -31.10 7.24 -12.94
CA VAL A 560 -30.77 8.12 -11.80
C VAL A 560 -29.49 8.92 -12.03
N VAL A 561 -28.47 8.32 -12.65
CA VAL A 561 -27.27 9.06 -13.07
C VAL A 561 -27.67 10.19 -14.03
N GLY A 562 -28.53 9.86 -15.00
CA GLY A 562 -29.10 10.82 -15.94
C GLY A 562 -29.87 11.96 -15.27
N GLU A 563 -30.75 11.61 -14.33
CA GLU A 563 -31.57 12.55 -13.59
C GLU A 563 -30.74 13.49 -12.72
N LYS A 564 -29.81 12.96 -11.91
CA LYS A 564 -28.94 13.74 -11.02
C LYS A 564 -28.11 14.76 -11.80
N ILE A 565 -27.47 14.33 -12.89
CA ILE A 565 -26.69 15.24 -13.75
C ILE A 565 -27.60 16.30 -14.39
N THR A 566 -28.79 15.92 -14.87
CA THR A 566 -29.73 16.89 -15.46
C THR A 566 -30.16 17.96 -14.45
N ARG A 567 -30.54 17.56 -13.23
CA ARG A 567 -30.93 18.48 -12.16
C ARG A 567 -29.79 19.41 -11.74
N LEU A 568 -28.56 18.89 -11.69
CA LEU A 568 -27.39 19.70 -11.42
C LEU A 568 -27.20 20.78 -12.50
N ILE A 569 -27.34 20.43 -13.78
CA ILE A 569 -27.24 21.38 -14.89
C ILE A 569 -28.34 22.43 -14.81
N GLU A 570 -29.59 22.04 -14.59
CA GLU A 570 -30.73 22.97 -14.44
C GLU A 570 -30.55 23.90 -13.23
N TYR A 571 -30.04 23.37 -12.12
CA TYR A 571 -29.70 24.18 -10.96
C TYR A 571 -28.59 25.19 -11.28
N ALA A 572 -27.51 24.73 -11.93
CA ALA A 572 -26.41 25.59 -12.36
C ALA A 572 -26.89 26.68 -13.33
N THR A 573 -27.81 26.35 -14.25
CA THR A 573 -28.50 27.30 -15.14
C THR A 573 -29.23 28.38 -14.34
N ASN A 574 -30.03 27.98 -13.36
CA ASN A 574 -30.86 28.91 -12.59
C ASN A 574 -30.03 29.80 -11.64
N GLN A 575 -28.90 29.29 -11.15
CA GLN A 575 -28.00 30.00 -10.24
C GLN A 575 -26.83 30.69 -10.95
N PHE A 576 -26.74 30.59 -12.28
CA PHE A 576 -25.64 31.12 -13.08
C PHE A 576 -24.26 30.64 -12.61
N LEU A 577 -24.15 29.36 -12.24
CA LEU A 577 -22.90 28.75 -11.76
C LEU A 577 -22.13 28.10 -12.90
N PRO A 578 -20.78 28.15 -12.91
CA PRO A 578 -19.97 27.31 -13.78
C PRO A 578 -20.12 25.84 -13.37
N LEU A 579 -20.09 24.95 -14.36
CA LEU A 579 -20.35 23.53 -14.19
C LEU A 579 -19.08 22.70 -14.43
N ILE A 580 -18.84 21.71 -13.57
CA ILE A 580 -17.82 20.68 -13.76
C ILE A 580 -18.49 19.31 -13.75
N LEU A 581 -18.21 18.47 -14.75
CA LEU A 581 -18.57 17.04 -14.70
C LEU A 581 -17.32 16.18 -14.86
N VAL A 582 -16.98 15.42 -13.81
CA VAL A 582 -15.92 14.42 -13.82
C VAL A 582 -16.50 13.09 -14.26
N CYS A 583 -16.09 12.62 -15.42
CA CYS A 583 -16.65 11.47 -16.11
C CYS A 583 -15.78 10.22 -15.85
N ALA A 584 -16.43 9.14 -15.43
CA ALA A 584 -15.83 7.82 -15.23
C ALA A 584 -16.92 6.76 -15.51
N SER A 585 -16.88 6.07 -16.65
CA SER A 585 -17.94 5.16 -17.06
C SER A 585 -17.52 4.09 -18.07
N GLY A 586 -18.08 2.90 -17.90
CA GLY A 586 -18.10 1.80 -18.87
C GLY A 586 -19.19 1.93 -19.95
N GLY A 587 -20.08 2.93 -19.85
CA GLY A 587 -21.15 3.19 -20.81
C GLY A 587 -22.56 3.19 -20.20
N ALA A 588 -23.56 2.87 -21.02
CA ALA A 588 -24.97 2.82 -20.60
C ALA A 588 -25.25 1.61 -19.69
N ARG A 589 -26.14 1.76 -18.72
CA ARG A 589 -26.57 0.68 -17.84
C ARG A 589 -27.57 -0.24 -18.53
N ILE A 590 -27.07 -1.37 -19.01
CA ILE A 590 -27.85 -2.35 -19.79
C ILE A 590 -29.08 -2.86 -19.02
N GLN A 591 -28.97 -2.97 -17.70
CA GLN A 591 -30.03 -3.43 -16.80
C GLN A 591 -31.26 -2.52 -16.79
N GLU A 592 -31.16 -1.29 -17.32
CA GLU A 592 -32.30 -0.37 -17.46
C GLU A 592 -32.73 -0.16 -18.93
N GLY A 593 -32.07 -0.85 -19.87
CA GLY A 593 -32.40 -0.84 -21.30
C GLY A 593 -32.47 0.56 -21.90
N SER A 594 -33.54 0.84 -22.65
CA SER A 594 -33.72 2.11 -23.36
C SER A 594 -33.80 3.33 -22.44
N LEU A 595 -34.23 3.16 -21.17
CA LEU A 595 -34.33 4.27 -20.22
C LEU A 595 -32.95 4.86 -19.89
N SER A 596 -31.93 4.00 -19.80
CA SER A 596 -30.53 4.42 -19.66
C SER A 596 -30.05 5.19 -20.89
N LEU A 597 -30.35 4.72 -22.11
CA LEU A 597 -29.94 5.39 -23.35
C LEU A 597 -30.59 6.77 -23.52
N MET A 598 -31.86 6.93 -23.14
CA MET A 598 -32.57 8.20 -23.23
C MET A 598 -31.93 9.30 -22.38
N GLN A 599 -31.18 8.96 -21.33
CA GLN A 599 -30.49 9.94 -20.49
C GLN A 599 -29.43 10.72 -21.25
N MET A 600 -28.82 10.14 -22.29
CA MET A 600 -27.85 10.84 -23.14
C MET A 600 -28.48 12.08 -23.78
N ALA A 601 -29.65 11.89 -24.39
CA ALA A 601 -30.39 12.97 -25.05
C ALA A 601 -30.91 13.99 -24.04
N LYS A 602 -31.36 13.52 -22.87
CA LYS A 602 -31.83 14.38 -21.78
C LYS A 602 -30.73 15.33 -21.29
N ILE A 603 -29.56 14.78 -20.92
CA ILE A 603 -28.43 15.59 -20.44
C ILE A 603 -27.94 16.53 -21.55
N ALA A 604 -27.82 16.06 -22.80
CA ALA A 604 -27.39 16.89 -23.91
C ALA A 604 -28.36 18.07 -24.16
N SER A 605 -29.67 17.85 -24.01
CA SER A 605 -30.68 18.91 -24.11
C SER A 605 -30.55 19.95 -22.99
N ALA A 606 -30.29 19.51 -21.76
CA ALA A 606 -30.07 20.41 -20.63
C ALA A 606 -28.77 21.23 -20.81
N LEU A 607 -27.68 20.59 -21.25
CA LEU A 607 -26.43 21.27 -21.58
C LEU A 607 -26.60 22.28 -22.72
N TYR A 608 -27.41 21.95 -23.74
CA TYR A 608 -27.69 22.88 -24.83
C TYR A 608 -28.34 24.19 -24.32
N ASP A 609 -29.31 24.10 -23.41
CA ASP A 609 -29.92 25.29 -22.79
C ASP A 609 -28.89 26.07 -21.95
N TYR A 610 -28.11 25.36 -21.11
CA TYR A 610 -27.07 25.91 -20.26
C TYR A 610 -25.99 26.69 -21.06
N GLN A 611 -25.46 26.10 -22.13
CA GLN A 611 -24.39 26.67 -22.94
C GLN A 611 -24.93 27.68 -23.96
N SER A 612 -25.98 27.34 -24.71
CA SER A 612 -26.41 28.15 -25.87
C SER A 612 -27.36 29.27 -25.49
N ASN A 613 -28.37 28.99 -24.64
CA ASN A 613 -29.38 29.99 -24.28
C ASN A 613 -28.91 30.88 -23.13
N LYS A 614 -28.18 30.31 -22.16
CA LYS A 614 -27.70 31.04 -20.97
C LYS A 614 -26.25 31.49 -21.06
N LYS A 615 -25.47 30.97 -22.02
CA LYS A 615 -24.06 31.32 -22.23
C LYS A 615 -23.20 31.09 -20.98
N LEU A 616 -23.48 30.02 -20.25
CA LEU A 616 -22.70 29.59 -19.09
C LEU A 616 -21.61 28.59 -19.49
N PHE A 617 -20.64 28.39 -18.61
CA PHE A 617 -19.39 27.70 -18.91
C PHE A 617 -19.29 26.33 -18.25
N TYR A 618 -19.16 25.29 -19.06
CA TYR A 618 -19.10 23.88 -18.68
C TYR A 618 -17.73 23.27 -18.99
N VAL A 619 -17.09 22.70 -17.96
CA VAL A 619 -15.86 21.92 -18.10
C VAL A 619 -16.16 20.43 -17.89
N SER A 620 -15.82 19.62 -18.89
CA SER A 620 -15.84 18.16 -18.77
C SER A 620 -14.44 17.65 -18.39
N ILE A 621 -14.35 16.72 -17.45
CA ILE A 621 -13.08 16.09 -17.05
C ILE A 621 -13.19 14.59 -17.29
N LEU A 622 -12.43 14.08 -18.24
CA LEU A 622 -12.41 12.67 -18.61
C LEU A 622 -11.40 11.90 -17.77
N THR A 623 -11.87 10.89 -17.05
CA THR A 623 -11.02 10.03 -16.21
C THR A 623 -11.04 8.59 -16.71
N SER A 624 -10.17 7.74 -16.14
CA SER A 624 -10.04 6.35 -16.60
C SER A 624 -11.03 5.42 -15.87
N PRO A 625 -11.85 4.65 -16.60
CA PRO A 625 -12.19 4.76 -18.02
C PRO A 625 -13.36 5.75 -18.24
N THR A 626 -13.41 6.43 -19.40
CA THR A 626 -14.61 7.16 -19.87
C THR A 626 -15.00 6.63 -21.24
N THR A 627 -16.07 5.83 -21.28
CA THR A 627 -16.45 5.10 -22.49
C THR A 627 -17.95 5.09 -22.81
N GLY A 628 -18.28 4.67 -24.02
CA GLY A 628 -19.66 4.36 -24.41
C GLY A 628 -20.56 5.61 -24.43
N GLY A 629 -21.75 5.46 -23.86
CA GLY A 629 -22.77 6.51 -23.84
C GLY A 629 -22.34 7.81 -23.17
N VAL A 630 -21.45 7.76 -22.17
CA VAL A 630 -20.94 8.96 -21.49
C VAL A 630 -20.02 9.76 -22.41
N THR A 631 -19.06 9.10 -23.07
CA THR A 631 -18.21 9.73 -24.09
C THR A 631 -19.03 10.22 -25.28
N ALA A 632 -20.09 9.51 -25.65
CA ALA A 632 -20.97 9.90 -26.75
C ALA A 632 -21.95 11.05 -26.42
N SER A 633 -21.97 11.51 -25.16
CA SER A 633 -22.87 12.56 -24.69
C SER A 633 -22.08 13.58 -23.87
N PHE A 634 -22.50 13.85 -22.62
CA PHE A 634 -22.00 14.96 -21.82
C PHE A 634 -20.48 14.97 -21.63
N GLY A 635 -19.83 13.81 -21.63
CA GLY A 635 -18.37 13.74 -21.56
C GLY A 635 -17.66 14.54 -22.66
N MET A 636 -18.19 14.58 -23.88
CA MET A 636 -17.60 15.31 -25.01
C MET A 636 -18.32 16.62 -25.36
N LEU A 637 -19.23 17.12 -24.50
CA LEU A 637 -20.00 18.34 -24.74
C LEU A 637 -19.52 19.56 -23.93
N GLY A 638 -18.37 19.44 -23.25
CA GLY A 638 -17.74 20.55 -22.53
C GLY A 638 -17.37 21.71 -23.45
N ASP A 639 -17.48 22.95 -22.96
CA ASP A 639 -16.86 24.12 -23.61
C ASP A 639 -15.33 23.99 -23.58
N ILE A 640 -14.82 23.37 -22.50
CA ILE A 640 -13.47 22.84 -22.40
C ILE A 640 -13.56 21.39 -21.90
N ILE A 641 -12.86 20.50 -22.59
CA ILE A 641 -12.77 19.08 -22.26
C ILE A 641 -11.34 18.80 -21.79
N LEU A 642 -11.18 18.54 -20.50
CA LEU A 642 -9.94 18.10 -19.89
C LEU A 642 -9.88 16.58 -19.86
N ALA A 643 -8.69 16.00 -19.95
CA ALA A 643 -8.47 14.60 -19.63
C ALA A 643 -7.44 14.45 -18.50
N GLU A 644 -7.62 13.46 -17.63
CA GLU A 644 -6.53 13.04 -16.74
C GLU A 644 -5.46 12.31 -17.55
N PRO A 645 -4.16 12.42 -17.18
CA PRO A 645 -3.10 11.65 -17.79
C PRO A 645 -3.43 10.17 -17.74
N ASN A 646 -3.13 9.48 -18.83
CA ASN A 646 -3.33 8.05 -18.98
C ASN A 646 -4.80 7.57 -18.93
N ALA A 647 -5.77 8.47 -19.12
CA ALA A 647 -7.18 8.09 -19.08
C ALA A 647 -7.57 7.27 -20.32
N TYR A 648 -8.20 6.12 -20.10
CA TYR A 648 -8.76 5.31 -21.19
C TYR A 648 -10.10 5.90 -21.64
N ILE A 649 -10.12 6.50 -22.83
CA ILE A 649 -11.27 7.23 -23.39
C ILE A 649 -11.67 6.58 -24.72
N ALA A 650 -12.92 6.14 -24.85
CA ALA A 650 -13.33 5.44 -26.07
C ALA A 650 -14.85 5.43 -26.30
N PHE A 651 -15.30 5.64 -27.53
CA PHE A 651 -16.71 5.38 -27.86
C PHE A 651 -17.07 3.90 -27.70
N ALA A 652 -16.26 2.98 -28.26
CA ALA A 652 -16.40 1.54 -28.07
C ALA A 652 -15.14 0.97 -27.43
N GLY A 653 -15.28 0.16 -26.38
CA GLY A 653 -14.13 -0.42 -25.72
C GLY A 653 -13.33 -1.37 -26.65
N LYS A 654 -12.01 -1.44 -26.46
CA LYS A 654 -11.07 -2.33 -27.16
C LYS A 654 -11.65 -3.72 -27.44
N ARG A 655 -12.14 -4.41 -26.40
CA ARG A 655 -12.75 -5.73 -26.52
C ARG A 655 -13.91 -5.78 -27.52
N VAL A 656 -14.78 -4.77 -27.51
CA VAL A 656 -15.95 -4.69 -28.41
C VAL A 656 -15.49 -4.51 -29.86
N ILE A 657 -14.50 -3.65 -30.09
CA ILE A 657 -13.95 -3.41 -31.43
C ILE A 657 -13.28 -4.67 -31.96
N GLU A 658 -12.44 -5.32 -31.15
CA GLU A 658 -11.71 -6.54 -31.56
C GLU A 658 -12.67 -7.70 -31.85
N GLN A 659 -13.71 -7.88 -31.02
CA GLN A 659 -14.74 -8.91 -31.24
C GLN A 659 -15.61 -8.64 -32.48
N THR A 660 -15.91 -7.38 -32.77
CA THR A 660 -16.80 -7.02 -33.89
C THR A 660 -16.06 -7.02 -35.22
N LEU A 661 -14.83 -6.49 -35.25
CA LEU A 661 -14.05 -6.29 -36.47
C LEU A 661 -13.03 -7.41 -36.72
N ASN A 662 -12.82 -8.32 -35.76
CA ASN A 662 -11.81 -9.38 -35.80
C ASN A 662 -10.39 -8.84 -36.15
N MET A 663 -10.11 -7.62 -35.68
CA MET A 663 -8.86 -6.90 -35.87
C MET A 663 -8.35 -6.45 -34.51
N THR A 664 -7.05 -6.56 -34.28
CA THR A 664 -6.42 -6.06 -33.04
C THR A 664 -6.43 -4.53 -33.03
N VAL A 665 -6.91 -3.95 -31.93
CA VAL A 665 -6.84 -2.49 -31.74
C VAL A 665 -5.43 -2.16 -31.26
N PRO A 666 -4.71 -1.26 -31.96
CA PRO A 666 -3.36 -0.88 -31.57
C PRO A 666 -3.30 -0.41 -30.11
N GLU A 667 -2.31 -0.89 -29.37
CA GLU A 667 -2.13 -0.53 -27.96
C GLU A 667 -1.93 0.99 -27.80
N GLY A 668 -2.61 1.58 -26.82
CA GLY A 668 -2.60 3.03 -26.60
C GLY A 668 -3.48 3.86 -27.54
N SER A 669 -4.18 3.27 -28.53
CA SER A 669 -5.02 4.06 -29.46
C SER A 669 -6.26 4.71 -28.81
N GLN A 670 -6.55 4.34 -27.56
CA GLN A 670 -7.66 4.85 -26.74
C GLN A 670 -7.16 5.53 -25.45
N ALA A 671 -5.84 5.75 -25.35
CA ALA A 671 -5.23 6.52 -24.27
C ALA A 671 -5.42 8.02 -24.50
N ALA A 672 -5.52 8.78 -23.41
CA ALA A 672 -5.69 10.23 -23.45
C ALA A 672 -4.60 10.90 -24.32
N GLU A 673 -3.36 10.50 -24.16
CA GLU A 673 -2.18 11.04 -24.84
C GLU A 673 -2.29 10.87 -26.37
N TYR A 674 -2.72 9.69 -26.82
CA TYR A 674 -2.92 9.44 -28.25
C TYR A 674 -4.08 10.29 -28.80
N LEU A 675 -5.19 10.35 -28.07
CA LEU A 675 -6.40 11.05 -28.50
C LEU A 675 -6.24 12.58 -28.46
N PHE A 676 -5.44 13.09 -27.52
CA PHE A 676 -5.04 14.48 -27.45
C PHE A 676 -4.28 14.90 -28.71
N HIS A 677 -3.33 14.07 -29.17
CA HIS A 677 -2.64 14.30 -30.44
C HIS A 677 -3.57 14.23 -31.67
N LYS A 678 -4.74 13.59 -31.55
CA LYS A 678 -5.78 13.59 -32.57
C LYS A 678 -6.77 14.76 -32.43
N GLY A 679 -6.60 15.61 -31.42
CA GLY A 679 -7.45 16.77 -31.17
C GLY A 679 -8.83 16.41 -30.62
N LEU A 680 -8.94 15.29 -29.87
CA LEU A 680 -10.23 14.87 -29.31
C LEU A 680 -10.72 15.76 -28.16
N PHE A 681 -9.80 16.41 -27.43
CA PHE A 681 -10.07 17.26 -26.27
C PHE A 681 -8.90 18.26 -26.04
N ASP A 682 -9.03 19.16 -25.06
CA ASP A 682 -8.31 20.44 -25.03
C ASP A 682 -6.95 20.43 -24.29
N PRO A 683 -6.84 20.05 -23.01
CA PRO A 683 -5.55 19.61 -22.46
C PRO A 683 -5.64 18.39 -21.54
N ILE A 684 -4.49 17.73 -21.37
CA ILE A 684 -4.29 16.69 -20.35
C ILE A 684 -3.78 17.36 -19.07
N VAL A 685 -4.51 17.21 -17.96
CA VAL A 685 -4.20 17.89 -16.69
C VAL A 685 -4.09 16.88 -15.54
N PRO A 686 -2.90 16.75 -14.91
CA PRO A 686 -2.73 15.93 -13.72
C PRO A 686 -3.63 16.37 -12.56
N ARG A 687 -4.13 15.41 -11.77
CA ARG A 687 -5.13 15.65 -10.72
C ARG A 687 -4.72 16.71 -9.70
N ASN A 688 -3.45 16.71 -9.29
CA ASN A 688 -2.92 17.68 -8.32
C ASN A 688 -2.86 19.11 -8.86
N LEU A 689 -2.97 19.31 -10.18
CA LEU A 689 -2.99 20.62 -10.83
C LEU A 689 -4.40 21.05 -11.26
N LEU A 690 -5.38 20.14 -11.20
CA LEU A 690 -6.74 20.42 -11.69
C LEU A 690 -7.37 21.62 -10.99
N LYS A 691 -7.22 21.73 -9.66
CA LYS A 691 -7.81 22.84 -8.89
C LYS A 691 -7.30 24.20 -9.37
N ASP A 692 -6.01 24.33 -9.62
CA ASP A 692 -5.40 25.58 -10.08
C ASP A 692 -5.80 25.89 -11.52
N VAL A 693 -5.74 24.89 -12.41
CA VAL A 693 -6.13 25.04 -13.83
C VAL A 693 -7.61 25.42 -13.96
N LEU A 694 -8.50 24.75 -13.22
CA LEU A 694 -9.93 25.08 -13.23
C LEU A 694 -10.18 26.49 -12.70
N SER A 695 -9.43 26.93 -11.68
CA SER A 695 -9.53 28.29 -11.14
C SER A 695 -9.15 29.33 -12.18
N GLU A 696 -8.04 29.12 -12.89
CA GLU A 696 -7.60 30.01 -13.98
C GLU A 696 -8.61 30.03 -15.13
N LEU A 697 -9.11 28.87 -15.56
CA LEU A 697 -10.12 28.77 -16.61
C LEU A 697 -11.39 29.54 -16.25
N PHE A 698 -11.87 29.40 -15.02
CA PHE A 698 -13.06 30.12 -14.56
C PHE A 698 -12.84 31.64 -14.48
N GLN A 699 -11.68 32.09 -14.01
CA GLN A 699 -11.35 33.52 -14.00
C GLN A 699 -11.25 34.10 -15.41
N LEU A 700 -10.67 33.37 -16.36
CA LEU A 700 -10.61 33.77 -17.77
C LEU A 700 -12.01 33.91 -18.39
N HIS A 701 -12.98 33.11 -17.92
CA HIS A 701 -14.39 33.17 -18.34
C HIS A 701 -15.26 34.02 -17.42
N ALA A 702 -14.65 34.99 -16.72
CA ALA A 702 -15.31 36.00 -15.88
C ALA A 702 -16.06 35.48 -14.63
N PHE A 703 -15.70 34.30 -14.13
CA PHE A 703 -16.12 33.82 -12.82
C PHE A 703 -15.06 34.17 -11.76
N PHE A 704 -15.44 35.04 -10.82
CA PHE A 704 -14.51 35.58 -9.81
C PHE A 704 -14.86 35.10 -8.39
N PRO A 705 -13.87 35.04 -7.48
CA PRO A 705 -14.09 34.82 -6.06
C PRO A 705 -15.16 35.74 -5.47
N ARG A 706 -16.05 35.23 -4.61
CA ARG A 706 -16.98 36.09 -3.85
C ARG A 706 -16.19 37.05 -2.94
N ASN A 707 -16.40 38.36 -3.09
CA ASN A 707 -15.83 39.37 -2.20
C ASN A 707 -16.54 39.35 -0.83
N GLN A 708 -15.80 39.44 0.26
CA GLN A 708 -16.32 39.53 1.64
C GLN A 708 -17.10 40.84 1.95
N ASN A 709 -17.26 41.75 0.98
CA ASN A 709 -17.83 43.10 1.21
C ASN A 709 -19.19 43.37 0.54
N SER A 710 -19.96 42.34 0.15
CA SER A 710 -21.34 42.54 -0.29
C SER A 710 -22.32 41.72 0.55
N ILE A 711 -22.40 42.05 1.84
CA ILE A 711 -23.67 42.04 2.58
C ILE A 711 -24.11 43.49 2.66
N LYS A 712 -25.03 43.87 1.78
CA LYS A 712 -26.11 44.82 2.05
C LYS A 712 -27.31 44.41 1.22
#